data_AF-A0A482ZJB6-F1
#
_entry.id   AF-A0A482ZJB6-F1
#
_cell.length_a   1.000
_cell.length_b   1.000
_cell.length_c   1.000
_cell.angle_alpha   90.00
_cell.angle_beta   90.00
_cell.angle_gamma   90.00
#
_symmetry.space_group_name_H-M   'P 1'
#
loop_
_entity.id
_entity.type
_entity.pdbx_description
1 polymer ?
#
loop_
_entity_poly.entity_id
_entity_poly.type
_entity_poly.pdbx_seq_one_letter_code
_entity_poly.pdbx_strand_id
1 'polypeptide(L)'
;MNNGEDKEKLTNVSQWGTADWTSMESAFQGATVMTMSADDVPVLLRVKNMRFMFHTANAFTGNSRMNDWNVSGVTNMQSMFASSTVFNQDIGDWDTSSVTLMGSMFFNAKVFNQNISGWDVSSITGTTGMVDMFLFAAAFNQNLGAWYVTSPTSLSLTPTITAQNGVLRAQGKTYELVAGANDSDLFTLANTSTGATLTPVNSAQAYATYTITVTVTAPFGTNNQASATINYGMPPAVNGLTSFNTVWNIPADDLDLTFPGVGSYTINWGDNTPIQNANGTINHTFPTGGGEFIVKVSNAITGFNLNNHADAPKLTGVSKWGGATWGSDMSGAFYGASALTTINASDKPNFGSVTNMSSMFRDARAFNDNINSWDVSSVTNMDNMFRNATVFNGNISDWNVSSVNTMIATFSAARAFNANIGGWDVSSVTDMNSMLGGAENFNKDISGWDVSNVMNMNGMLGGALIFNQDISGWNLASATSMTTMFGNVGNSTAFNGNLGRWYVTDRVASTTPTLTAQNTAQNSALNGQNLSYTFVTGNGDTDNDLFRITSANALALRTTDPTTKTYSLRIGITGTGTPWLHWFGTNNEVAIELTSSGIAPATRLYAITVLENTGLSAEAQATVLNAVLPQLLRASTKIAVNNISNRIDQALDAPASASASASFNIDGSSSFQQLINSSVRSAALKNKPDLRQLFNNASFLVPLNLSGEGYGGASNMTLWGSGNYLNFEDNTSGVDSTGKVVGASIGIDTRLEKDLVAGAALSYSQGEADYTNAGANGTLINTLTSIHPYVGYQLPEGGRVWGTLGYGQGEVEISKKDNPDDIRKRDTELVSLAFGANRELSSSADWLDRPGTTTLRLKGEVSLSNIEVGEDTTVNAPALSIDANRYRIALEASHKEMLANGASFNPSLELGLRYDDDGGNNSNSSGGGIELAANYRYNNPNGLDVELQVHGLLAHESDYKEWGVSGVVKYQANNSGQGLWLSLTPSFGNTPGNVADRTWDNATITDQINGTTNTLRLNTEIGYGLVGFSGLGLLTPYAGLNITNDIHTYNIGTHWAITPATNLTLTAHRQQSANSIKFLGDFKF
;
A
#
# COMPACT_ATOMS: atom_id res chain seq x y z
N MET A 1 -34.63 49.15 13.33
CA MET A 1 -35.38 48.33 14.32
C MET A 1 -35.22 48.89 15.72
N ASN A 2 -33.99 49.07 16.22
CA ASN A 2 -33.68 49.77 17.48
C ASN A 2 -34.60 49.41 18.67
N ASN A 3 -34.77 48.11 18.92
CA ASN A 3 -35.55 47.54 20.03
C ASN A 3 -37.05 47.97 20.13
N GLY A 4 -37.60 48.60 19.09
CA GLY A 4 -39.00 49.05 19.03
C GLY A 4 -40.03 47.91 18.93
N GLU A 5 -41.32 48.27 18.89
CA GLU A 5 -42.44 47.30 18.91
C GLU A 5 -42.45 46.35 17.70
N ASP A 6 -41.98 46.81 16.53
CA ASP A 6 -41.94 46.01 15.29
C ASP A 6 -40.75 45.04 15.21
N LYS A 7 -39.87 44.97 16.22
CA LYS A 7 -38.60 44.24 16.14
C LYS A 7 -38.71 42.74 15.86
N GLU A 8 -39.85 42.12 16.17
CA GLU A 8 -40.09 40.69 15.94
C GLU A 8 -40.79 40.42 14.60
N LYS A 9 -41.07 41.46 13.80
CA LYS A 9 -41.74 41.35 12.49
C LYS A 9 -40.77 41.14 11.32
N LEU A 10 -39.48 41.47 11.47
CA LEU A 10 -38.45 41.17 10.48
C LEU A 10 -37.86 39.79 10.77
N THR A 11 -38.23 38.79 9.97
CA THR A 11 -37.77 37.41 10.14
C THR A 11 -36.57 37.05 9.27
N ASN A 12 -36.30 37.78 8.19
CA ASN A 12 -35.21 37.50 7.27
C ASN A 12 -34.69 38.78 6.57
N VAL A 13 -33.38 38.92 6.42
CA VAL A 13 -32.75 39.80 5.42
C VAL A 13 -32.31 38.95 4.22
N SER A 14 -33.11 38.96 3.16
CA SER A 14 -32.92 38.12 1.97
C SER A 14 -32.15 38.79 0.83
N GLN A 15 -31.91 40.10 0.89
CA GLN A 15 -31.07 40.86 -0.05
C GLN A 15 -30.76 42.25 0.54
N TRP A 16 -29.61 42.84 0.23
CA TRP A 16 -29.23 44.21 0.63
C TRP A 16 -29.48 45.26 -0.46
N GLY A 17 -29.26 44.89 -1.73
CA GLY A 17 -29.40 45.78 -2.88
C GLY A 17 -28.38 46.93 -2.90
N THR A 18 -28.68 47.96 -3.69
CA THR A 18 -27.76 49.07 -4.00
C THR A 18 -27.85 50.27 -3.04
N ALA A 19 -28.36 50.06 -1.82
CA ALA A 19 -28.52 51.14 -0.85
C ALA A 19 -27.18 51.61 -0.26
N ASP A 20 -26.86 52.89 -0.44
CA ASP A 20 -25.64 53.55 0.07
C ASP A 20 -25.82 53.95 1.54
N TRP A 21 -25.47 53.04 2.47
CA TRP A 21 -25.76 53.19 3.90
C TRP A 21 -24.81 54.19 4.58
N THR A 22 -25.35 55.10 5.38
CA THR A 22 -24.58 56.11 6.14
C THR A 22 -24.42 55.76 7.63
N SER A 23 -25.25 54.86 8.16
CA SER A 23 -25.14 54.28 9.51
C SER A 23 -25.86 52.94 9.56
N MET A 24 -25.39 52.04 10.41
CA MET A 24 -26.06 50.79 10.79
C MET A 24 -26.31 50.70 12.31
N GLU A 25 -26.17 51.81 13.03
CA GLU A 25 -26.39 51.90 14.48
C GLU A 25 -27.79 51.40 14.88
N SER A 26 -27.84 50.39 15.76
CA SER A 26 -29.05 49.72 16.23
C SER A 26 -29.99 49.23 15.11
N ALA A 27 -29.48 49.00 13.88
CA ALA A 27 -30.28 48.68 12.71
C ALA A 27 -31.23 47.50 12.95
N PHE A 28 -30.72 46.41 13.54
CA PHE A 28 -31.44 45.18 13.86
C PHE A 28 -31.45 44.83 15.36
N GLN A 29 -31.12 45.80 16.23
CA GLN A 29 -31.14 45.59 17.68
C GLN A 29 -32.50 45.08 18.17
N GLY A 30 -32.47 43.97 18.92
CA GLY A 30 -33.66 43.29 19.44
C GLY A 30 -34.44 42.45 18.42
N ALA A 31 -33.91 42.22 17.21
CA ALA A 31 -34.53 41.34 16.21
C ALA A 31 -34.30 39.86 16.55
N THR A 32 -34.94 39.41 17.63
CA THR A 32 -34.74 38.10 18.28
C THR A 32 -34.96 36.89 17.35
N VAL A 33 -35.80 37.04 16.33
CA VAL A 33 -36.22 35.98 15.38
C VAL A 33 -35.65 36.15 13.96
N MET A 34 -34.71 37.08 13.75
CA MET A 34 -34.23 37.42 12.41
C MET A 34 -33.06 36.53 11.96
N THR A 35 -33.17 35.99 10.75
CA THR A 35 -32.12 35.27 10.03
C THR A 35 -31.64 36.08 8.80
N MET A 36 -30.62 35.58 8.10
CA MET A 36 -30.07 36.25 6.92
C MET A 36 -29.83 35.24 5.80
N SER A 37 -30.42 35.49 4.63
CA SER A 37 -30.30 34.63 3.44
C SER A 37 -29.84 35.37 2.20
N ALA A 38 -29.40 36.61 2.34
CA ALA A 38 -28.82 37.41 1.25
C ALA A 38 -27.61 36.73 0.60
N ASP A 39 -27.51 36.83 -0.73
CA ASP A 39 -26.39 36.39 -1.56
C ASP A 39 -25.45 37.55 -1.97
N ASP A 40 -25.93 38.79 -1.80
CA ASP A 40 -25.19 40.04 -1.96
C ASP A 40 -24.62 40.58 -0.63
N VAL A 41 -23.87 41.68 -0.74
CA VAL A 41 -23.21 42.36 0.39
C VAL A 41 -23.66 43.83 0.48
N PRO A 42 -23.80 44.39 1.69
CA PRO A 42 -24.23 45.78 1.85
C PRO A 42 -23.16 46.78 1.40
N VAL A 43 -23.59 47.89 0.79
CA VAL A 43 -22.69 49.02 0.47
C VAL A 43 -22.42 49.84 1.73
N LEU A 44 -21.31 49.51 2.40
CA LEU A 44 -20.95 50.05 3.72
C LEU A 44 -19.94 51.21 3.70
N LEU A 45 -19.49 51.65 2.52
CA LEU A 45 -18.38 52.63 2.36
C LEU A 45 -18.56 53.96 3.11
N ARG A 46 -19.79 54.33 3.47
CA ARG A 46 -20.13 55.55 4.22
C ARG A 46 -20.58 55.31 5.65
N VAL A 47 -20.68 54.04 6.10
CA VAL A 47 -21.04 53.67 7.47
C VAL A 47 -19.84 53.91 8.39
N LYS A 48 -19.98 54.85 9.33
CA LYS A 48 -19.01 55.05 10.42
C LYS A 48 -19.39 54.35 11.72
N ASN A 49 -20.67 54.02 11.90
CA ASN A 49 -21.20 53.46 13.14
C ASN A 49 -22.04 52.19 12.88
N MET A 50 -21.62 51.09 13.52
CA MET A 50 -22.31 49.79 13.60
C MET A 50 -22.65 49.41 15.05
N ARG A 51 -22.58 50.35 15.98
CA ARG A 51 -22.91 50.14 17.39
C ARG A 51 -24.28 49.46 17.54
N PHE A 52 -24.34 48.42 18.37
CA PHE A 52 -25.55 47.61 18.61
C PHE A 52 -26.24 46.99 17.37
N MET A 53 -25.62 46.96 16.17
CA MET A 53 -26.30 46.59 14.91
C MET A 53 -27.13 45.29 15.00
N PHE A 54 -26.59 44.24 15.65
CA PHE A 54 -27.24 42.94 15.88
C PHE A 54 -27.45 42.63 17.37
N HIS A 55 -27.35 43.61 18.26
CA HIS A 55 -27.47 43.39 19.71
C HIS A 55 -28.79 42.69 20.06
N THR A 56 -28.72 41.60 20.84
CA THR A 56 -29.83 40.68 21.17
C THR A 56 -30.61 40.08 19.99
N ALA A 57 -29.97 39.95 18.81
CA ALA A 57 -30.51 39.17 17.69
C ALA A 57 -30.30 37.66 17.92
N ASN A 58 -31.09 37.07 18.80
CA ASN A 58 -30.85 35.72 19.35
C ASN A 58 -30.91 34.57 18.32
N ALA A 59 -31.56 34.75 17.17
CA ALA A 59 -31.60 33.80 16.06
C ALA A 59 -30.58 34.13 14.94
N PHE A 60 -29.83 35.24 15.05
CA PHE A 60 -28.93 35.68 13.99
C PHE A 60 -27.63 34.87 13.98
N THR A 61 -27.48 34.00 12.99
CA THR A 61 -26.27 33.20 12.75
C THR A 61 -25.24 33.90 11.90
N GLY A 62 -25.66 34.84 11.02
CA GLY A 62 -24.88 35.32 9.87
C GLY A 62 -25.09 34.46 8.61
N ASN A 63 -24.38 34.79 7.53
CA ASN A 63 -24.34 34.04 6.26
C ASN A 63 -22.89 33.92 5.73
N SER A 64 -22.65 33.03 4.76
CA SER A 64 -21.31 32.82 4.17
C SER A 64 -20.68 34.05 3.51
N ARG A 65 -21.49 35.07 3.19
CA ARG A 65 -21.06 36.35 2.58
C ARG A 65 -20.72 37.43 3.60
N MET A 66 -20.78 37.13 4.91
CA MET A 66 -20.56 38.14 5.95
C MET A 66 -19.08 38.57 6.09
N ASN A 67 -18.15 37.67 5.75
CA ASN A 67 -16.72 37.98 5.71
C ASN A 67 -16.36 38.94 4.55
N ASP A 68 -17.10 38.88 3.43
CA ASP A 68 -16.95 39.78 2.25
C ASP A 68 -17.35 41.25 2.53
N TRP A 69 -17.78 41.60 3.74
CA TRP A 69 -18.28 42.94 4.07
C TRP A 69 -17.14 43.94 4.20
N ASN A 70 -17.13 44.95 3.33
CA ASN A 70 -16.14 46.03 3.40
C ASN A 70 -16.41 46.97 4.59
N VAL A 71 -15.87 46.61 5.75
CA VAL A 71 -15.95 47.38 7.01
C VAL A 71 -14.79 48.36 7.23
N SER A 72 -13.84 48.48 6.30
CA SER A 72 -12.65 49.36 6.38
C SER A 72 -12.95 50.82 6.76
N GLY A 73 -14.16 51.29 6.45
CA GLY A 73 -14.63 52.63 6.79
C GLY A 73 -15.16 52.80 8.22
N VAL A 74 -15.48 51.72 8.95
CA VAL A 74 -16.21 51.75 10.22
C VAL A 74 -15.29 52.16 11.38
N THR A 75 -15.75 53.07 12.24
CA THR A 75 -14.99 53.54 13.40
C THR A 75 -15.54 53.03 14.74
N ASN A 76 -16.79 52.57 14.78
CA ASN A 76 -17.46 52.10 16.00
C ASN A 76 -18.26 50.82 15.76
N MET A 77 -17.87 49.74 16.44
CA MET A 77 -18.51 48.41 16.48
C MET A 77 -18.95 48.03 17.92
N GLN A 78 -19.05 49.01 18.83
CA GLN A 78 -19.36 48.78 20.24
C GLN A 78 -20.63 47.92 20.40
N SER A 79 -20.51 46.81 21.13
CA SER A 79 -21.61 45.89 21.43
C SER A 79 -22.38 45.34 20.21
N MET A 80 -21.76 45.31 19.03
CA MET A 80 -22.40 44.97 17.75
C MET A 80 -23.15 43.63 17.77
N PHE A 81 -22.56 42.58 18.37
CA PHE A 81 -23.12 41.23 18.46
C PHE A 81 -23.52 40.84 19.90
N ALA A 82 -23.50 41.77 20.86
CA ALA A 82 -23.67 41.45 22.26
C ALA A 82 -25.02 40.74 22.54
N SER A 83 -24.94 39.63 23.29
CA SER A 83 -26.01 38.67 23.57
C SER A 83 -26.65 38.00 22.35
N SER A 84 -26.03 38.03 21.17
CA SER A 84 -26.44 37.20 20.02
C SER A 84 -25.95 35.77 20.24
N THR A 85 -26.66 34.99 21.06
CA THR A 85 -26.14 33.77 21.67
C THR A 85 -25.81 32.62 20.72
N VAL A 86 -26.21 32.71 19.44
CA VAL A 86 -25.95 31.73 18.38
C VAL A 86 -24.98 32.22 17.29
N PHE A 87 -24.50 33.47 17.37
CA PHE A 87 -23.65 34.05 16.33
C PHE A 87 -22.24 33.43 16.35
N ASN A 88 -21.85 32.80 15.23
CA ASN A 88 -20.51 32.27 15.02
C ASN A 88 -20.10 32.27 13.53
N GLN A 89 -20.60 33.22 12.74
CA GLN A 89 -20.17 33.37 11.34
C GLN A 89 -18.76 33.96 11.26
N ASP A 90 -17.99 33.49 10.30
CA ASP A 90 -16.64 34.00 10.01
C ASP A 90 -16.67 35.47 9.55
N ILE A 91 -15.72 36.22 10.11
CA ILE A 91 -15.47 37.67 10.01
C ILE A 91 -13.96 37.95 10.17
N GLY A 92 -13.10 36.95 9.95
CA GLY A 92 -11.66 37.05 10.18
C GLY A 92 -10.92 38.04 9.27
N ASP A 93 -11.39 38.21 8.03
CA ASP A 93 -10.75 39.07 7.01
C ASP A 93 -11.25 40.53 7.03
N TRP A 94 -12.05 40.89 8.04
CA TRP A 94 -12.54 42.26 8.24
C TRP A 94 -11.39 43.25 8.52
N ASP A 95 -11.24 44.27 7.67
CA ASP A 95 -10.35 45.40 7.91
C ASP A 95 -10.88 46.27 9.07
N THR A 96 -10.34 46.03 10.26
CA THR A 96 -10.66 46.79 11.49
C THR A 96 -9.76 47.99 11.73
N SER A 97 -8.83 48.34 10.82
CA SER A 97 -7.80 49.38 11.05
C SER A 97 -8.37 50.77 11.39
N SER A 98 -9.59 51.10 10.93
CA SER A 98 -10.33 52.33 11.28
C SER A 98 -11.06 52.30 12.63
N VAL A 99 -11.20 51.13 13.28
CA VAL A 99 -12.05 50.98 14.47
C VAL A 99 -11.38 51.56 15.70
N THR A 100 -12.08 52.44 16.41
CA THR A 100 -11.61 53.04 17.68
C THR A 100 -12.40 52.56 18.90
N LEU A 101 -13.58 51.96 18.69
CA LEU A 101 -14.47 51.44 19.73
C LEU A 101 -15.08 50.08 19.35
N MET A 102 -14.78 49.04 20.12
CA MET A 102 -15.37 47.69 20.03
C MET A 102 -15.70 47.08 21.41
N GLY A 103 -15.86 47.93 22.44
CA GLY A 103 -16.23 47.51 23.78
C GLY A 103 -17.49 46.63 23.80
N SER A 104 -17.42 45.53 24.54
CA SER A 104 -18.48 44.54 24.71
C SER A 104 -19.01 43.91 23.42
N MET A 105 -18.26 43.97 22.29
CA MET A 105 -18.72 43.53 20.95
C MET A 105 -19.32 42.11 20.93
N PHE A 106 -18.72 41.17 21.67
CA PHE A 106 -19.13 39.77 21.80
C PHE A 106 -19.58 39.41 23.23
N PHE A 107 -19.94 40.39 24.06
CA PHE A 107 -20.44 40.16 25.42
C PHE A 107 -21.61 39.17 25.40
N ASN A 108 -21.52 38.05 26.13
CA ASN A 108 -22.53 36.98 26.14
C ASN A 108 -22.86 36.37 24.75
N ALA A 109 -21.98 36.50 23.75
CA ALA A 109 -22.06 35.78 22.47
C ALA A 109 -21.53 34.34 22.67
N LYS A 110 -22.34 33.50 23.32
CA LYS A 110 -21.90 32.24 23.96
C LYS A 110 -21.12 31.26 23.07
N VAL A 111 -21.46 31.18 21.79
CA VAL A 111 -20.85 30.22 20.83
C VAL A 111 -19.78 30.84 19.92
N PHE A 112 -19.51 32.15 20.03
CA PHE A 112 -18.57 32.82 19.14
C PHE A 112 -17.13 32.37 19.42
N ASN A 113 -16.46 31.83 18.40
CA ASN A 113 -15.09 31.34 18.49
C ASN A 113 -14.33 31.44 17.14
N GLN A 114 -14.64 32.43 16.30
CA GLN A 114 -13.96 32.59 15.00
C GLN A 114 -12.59 33.27 15.15
N ASN A 115 -11.65 32.91 14.27
CA ASN A 115 -10.27 33.38 14.33
C ASN A 115 -10.14 34.84 13.85
N ILE A 116 -10.13 35.76 14.80
CA ILE A 116 -9.96 37.20 14.59
C ILE A 116 -8.53 37.70 14.93
N SER A 117 -7.55 36.79 15.01
CA SER A 117 -6.16 37.14 15.39
C SER A 117 -5.45 38.06 14.40
N GLY A 118 -5.92 38.12 13.14
CA GLY A 118 -5.40 38.99 12.08
C GLY A 118 -5.94 40.43 12.09
N TRP A 119 -6.94 40.75 12.91
CA TRP A 119 -7.52 42.10 13.00
C TRP A 119 -6.49 43.15 13.46
N ASP A 120 -6.42 44.28 12.75
CA ASP A 120 -5.68 45.46 13.20
C ASP A 120 -6.48 46.19 14.28
N VAL A 121 -5.88 46.30 15.46
CA VAL A 121 -6.45 46.93 16.65
C VAL A 121 -5.70 48.20 17.08
N SER A 122 -4.74 48.66 16.27
CA SER A 122 -3.80 49.74 16.61
C SER A 122 -4.47 51.12 16.82
N SER A 123 -5.61 51.36 16.15
CA SER A 123 -6.42 52.59 16.31
C SER A 123 -7.22 52.65 17.62
N ILE A 124 -7.23 51.60 18.44
CA ILE A 124 -8.06 51.52 19.66
C ILE A 124 -7.32 52.10 20.85
N THR A 125 -7.64 53.34 21.21
CA THR A 125 -6.98 54.08 22.30
C THR A 125 -7.80 54.10 23.60
N GLY A 126 -7.16 53.76 24.72
CA GLY A 126 -7.72 53.91 26.07
C GLY A 126 -8.49 52.69 26.60
N THR A 127 -8.69 52.64 27.91
CA THR A 127 -9.22 51.47 28.63
C THR A 127 -10.68 51.11 28.31
N THR A 128 -11.43 52.01 27.69
CA THR A 128 -12.83 51.80 27.28
C THR A 128 -12.96 51.18 25.88
N GLY A 129 -11.90 51.14 25.07
CA GLY A 129 -11.97 50.73 23.67
C GLY A 129 -12.36 49.26 23.43
N MET A 130 -11.96 48.36 24.33
CA MET A 130 -12.25 46.91 24.29
C MET A 130 -12.91 46.38 25.59
N VAL A 131 -13.42 47.25 26.47
CA VAL A 131 -13.93 46.84 27.79
C VAL A 131 -15.02 45.76 27.66
N ASP A 132 -14.91 44.69 28.43
CA ASP A 132 -15.83 43.54 28.44
C ASP A 132 -16.09 42.85 27.08
N MET A 133 -15.20 43.01 26.09
CA MET A 133 -15.41 42.55 24.70
C MET A 133 -15.86 41.09 24.56
N PHE A 134 -15.28 40.18 25.35
CA PHE A 134 -15.59 38.74 25.36
C PHE A 134 -16.20 38.26 26.69
N LEU A 135 -16.66 39.16 27.56
CA LEU A 135 -17.19 38.78 28.87
C LEU A 135 -18.45 37.92 28.69
N PHE A 136 -18.43 36.70 29.23
CA PHE A 136 -19.43 35.63 29.04
C PHE A 136 -19.51 35.01 27.60
N ALA A 137 -18.53 35.23 26.73
CA ALA A 137 -18.39 34.51 25.46
C ALA A 137 -17.80 33.10 25.69
N ALA A 138 -18.64 32.17 26.18
CA ALA A 138 -18.20 30.91 26.79
C ALA A 138 -17.37 29.96 25.89
N ALA A 139 -17.53 30.02 24.56
CA ALA A 139 -16.78 29.19 23.62
C ALA A 139 -15.45 29.81 23.14
N PHE A 140 -15.18 31.09 23.43
CA PHE A 140 -14.07 31.81 22.83
C PHE A 140 -12.71 31.37 23.41
N ASN A 141 -11.84 30.79 22.57
CA ASN A 141 -10.51 30.30 22.97
C ASN A 141 -9.38 30.64 21.98
N GLN A 142 -9.60 31.62 21.08
CA GLN A 142 -8.63 32.00 20.06
C GLN A 142 -7.39 32.70 20.63
N ASN A 143 -6.24 32.51 19.97
CA ASN A 143 -4.98 33.14 20.34
C ASN A 143 -4.89 34.58 19.79
N LEU A 144 -5.03 35.57 20.66
CA LEU A 144 -4.96 37.00 20.31
C LEU A 144 -3.57 37.62 20.54
N GLY A 145 -2.49 36.82 20.55
CA GLY A 145 -1.13 37.28 20.88
C GLY A 145 -0.54 38.37 19.98
N ALA A 146 -1.16 38.68 18.83
CA ALA A 146 -0.79 39.79 17.94
C ALA A 146 -1.39 41.14 18.35
N TRP A 147 -2.43 41.17 19.20
CA TRP A 147 -3.18 42.36 19.57
C TRP A 147 -2.45 43.24 20.60
N TYR A 148 -1.46 44.00 20.16
CA TYR A 148 -0.66 44.87 21.04
C TYR A 148 -1.28 46.27 21.21
N VAL A 149 -1.90 46.52 22.36
CA VAL A 149 -2.44 47.83 22.74
C VAL A 149 -1.42 48.61 23.58
N THR A 150 -1.09 49.85 23.19
CA THR A 150 -0.02 50.62 23.82
C THR A 150 -0.37 51.16 25.22
N SER A 151 0.39 50.72 26.22
CA SER A 151 0.69 51.41 27.50
C SER A 151 -0.47 51.79 28.44
N PRO A 152 -0.90 50.88 29.34
CA PRO A 152 -1.38 51.25 30.68
C PRO A 152 -0.18 51.58 31.60
N THR A 153 -0.10 52.80 32.13
CA THR A 153 1.09 53.33 32.84
C THR A 153 1.32 52.83 34.27
N SER A 154 0.57 51.83 34.75
CA SER A 154 0.81 51.20 36.05
C SER A 154 0.22 49.79 36.12
N LEU A 155 1.07 48.77 36.26
CA LEU A 155 0.69 47.41 36.63
C LEU A 155 1.30 47.06 37.99
N SER A 156 0.44 46.80 38.98
CA SER A 156 0.85 46.14 40.22
C SER A 156 0.81 44.64 39.98
N LEU A 157 1.99 44.05 39.79
CA LEU A 157 2.13 42.61 39.60
C LEU A 157 2.46 41.95 40.95
N THR A 158 1.64 40.97 41.35
CA THR A 158 1.89 40.10 42.50
C THR A 158 2.15 38.68 41.97
N PRO A 159 3.39 38.33 41.60
CA PRO A 159 3.71 37.04 41.00
C PRO A 159 3.60 35.91 42.04
N THR A 160 3.07 34.76 41.65
CA THR A 160 2.97 33.57 42.51
C THR A 160 3.60 32.37 41.82
N ILE A 161 4.75 31.91 42.31
CA ILE A 161 5.50 30.81 41.69
C ILE A 161 4.85 29.47 42.07
N THR A 162 4.39 28.71 41.06
CA THR A 162 3.90 27.33 41.25
C THR A 162 4.79 26.35 40.48
N ALA A 163 5.75 25.74 41.17
CA ALA A 163 6.68 24.78 40.55
C ALA A 163 5.99 23.45 40.20
N GLN A 164 6.00 23.10 38.90
CA GLN A 164 5.52 21.79 38.42
C GLN A 164 6.54 20.66 38.58
N ASN A 165 7.84 20.96 38.69
CA ASN A 165 8.89 19.95 38.64
C ASN A 165 9.18 19.32 40.03
N GLY A 166 9.23 17.98 40.11
CA GLY A 166 9.27 17.22 41.36
C GLY A 166 10.49 17.49 42.24
N VAL A 167 11.62 17.89 41.62
CA VAL A 167 12.89 18.21 42.30
C VAL A 167 12.74 19.33 43.34
N LEU A 168 11.88 20.32 43.09
CA LEU A 168 11.63 21.43 44.03
C LEU A 168 10.64 21.04 45.13
N ARG A 169 9.63 20.20 44.83
CA ARG A 169 8.70 19.68 45.85
C ARG A 169 9.40 18.83 46.91
N ALA A 170 10.48 18.15 46.55
CA ALA A 170 11.30 17.37 47.48
C ALA A 170 11.97 18.20 48.59
N GLN A 171 12.06 19.53 48.45
CA GLN A 171 12.65 20.42 49.47
C GLN A 171 11.62 20.96 50.48
N GLY A 172 10.32 20.68 50.30
CA GLY A 172 9.30 20.89 51.33
C GLY A 172 9.00 22.33 51.74
N LYS A 173 9.37 23.33 50.92
CA LYS A 173 9.12 24.76 51.19
C LYS A 173 8.19 25.42 50.17
N THR A 174 7.43 26.38 50.66
CA THR A 174 6.72 27.39 49.85
C THR A 174 7.62 28.63 49.73
N TYR A 175 7.62 29.30 48.58
CA TYR A 175 8.46 30.47 48.29
C TYR A 175 7.56 31.64 47.86
N GLU A 176 7.81 32.83 48.39
CA GLU A 176 7.03 34.04 48.15
C GLU A 176 7.97 35.22 47.88
N LEU A 177 7.86 35.84 46.69
CA LEU A 177 8.77 36.90 46.23
C LEU A 177 8.51 38.23 46.95
N VAL A 178 9.20 38.44 48.08
CA VAL A 178 9.19 39.71 48.80
C VAL A 178 10.30 40.62 48.27
N ALA A 179 9.94 41.85 47.88
CA ALA A 179 10.90 42.87 47.43
C ALA A 179 11.68 43.49 48.60
N GLY A 180 12.55 42.70 49.24
CA GLY A 180 13.43 43.11 50.33
C GLY A 180 14.64 42.18 50.41
N ALA A 181 15.81 42.72 50.78
CA ALA A 181 17.06 41.95 50.76
C ALA A 181 17.06 40.79 51.78
N ASN A 182 17.73 39.69 51.41
CA ASN A 182 18.08 38.51 52.21
C ASN A 182 17.07 37.33 52.27
N ASP A 183 16.54 36.89 51.12
CA ASP A 183 16.23 35.46 50.92
C ASP A 183 16.97 34.90 49.68
N SER A 184 16.94 33.59 49.54
CA SER A 184 17.82 32.72 48.76
C SER A 184 17.18 32.23 47.45
N ASP A 185 16.39 33.10 46.83
CA ASP A 185 15.68 32.83 45.58
C ASP A 185 16.61 32.69 44.37
N LEU A 186 16.13 31.98 43.36
CA LEU A 186 16.89 31.64 42.13
C LEU A 186 17.16 32.87 41.23
N PHE A 187 16.27 33.87 41.30
CA PHE A 187 16.32 35.11 40.50
C PHE A 187 16.05 36.33 41.38
N THR A 188 16.66 37.47 41.02
CA THR A 188 16.37 38.78 41.58
C THR A 188 15.62 39.64 40.58
N LEU A 189 14.67 40.45 41.07
CA LEU A 189 13.89 41.38 40.26
C LEU A 189 14.40 42.81 40.43
N ALA A 190 14.98 43.40 39.39
CA ALA A 190 15.39 44.79 39.36
C ALA A 190 14.35 45.62 38.59
N ASN A 191 13.64 46.53 39.28
CA ASN A 191 12.65 47.39 38.64
C ASN A 191 13.31 48.67 38.10
N THR A 192 13.21 48.91 36.80
CA THR A 192 13.68 50.15 36.15
C THR A 192 12.53 50.86 35.45
N SER A 193 12.64 52.16 35.22
CA SER A 193 11.59 52.99 34.61
C SER A 193 11.24 52.65 33.16
N THR A 194 11.94 51.69 32.55
CA THR A 194 11.70 51.15 31.20
C THR A 194 11.29 49.68 31.20
N GLY A 195 11.20 49.03 32.37
CA GLY A 195 10.86 47.61 32.49
C GLY A 195 11.46 46.95 33.74
N ALA A 196 10.85 45.86 34.17
CA ALA A 196 11.41 45.01 35.22
C ALA A 196 12.32 43.93 34.63
N THR A 197 13.53 43.81 35.15
CA THR A 197 14.56 42.88 34.67
C THR A 197 14.76 41.76 35.68
N LEU A 198 14.79 40.51 35.23
CA LEU A 198 15.10 39.34 36.06
C LEU A 198 16.57 38.94 35.87
N THR A 199 17.31 38.81 36.97
CA THR A 199 18.73 38.45 36.98
C THR A 199 18.96 37.19 37.83
N PRO A 200 19.54 36.10 37.29
CA PRO A 200 19.84 34.89 38.05
C PRO A 200 20.96 35.15 39.07
N VAL A 201 20.86 34.52 40.24
CA VAL A 201 21.77 34.77 41.37
C VAL A 201 23.10 34.00 41.25
N ASN A 202 23.16 32.97 40.40
CA ASN A 202 24.37 32.18 40.17
C ASN A 202 24.47 31.76 38.68
N SER A 203 25.57 32.11 38.03
CA SER A 203 25.81 31.85 36.60
C SER A 203 26.20 30.41 36.27
N ALA A 204 26.44 29.55 37.27
CA ALA A 204 26.94 28.17 37.09
C ALA A 204 25.84 27.08 37.01
N GLN A 205 24.56 27.44 36.85
CA GLN A 205 23.47 26.46 36.70
C GLN A 205 23.27 26.02 35.24
N ALA A 206 22.76 24.78 35.08
CA ALA A 206 22.51 24.17 33.78
C ALA A 206 21.33 24.81 33.02
N TYR A 207 21.35 24.66 31.69
CA TYR A 207 20.30 25.14 30.79
C TYR A 207 18.95 24.50 31.13
N ALA A 208 17.92 25.34 31.33
CA ALA A 208 16.59 24.89 31.68
C ALA A 208 15.50 25.89 31.26
N THR A 209 14.33 25.34 30.98
CA THR A 209 13.08 26.06 30.68
C THR A 209 12.33 26.35 31.97
N TYR A 210 12.20 27.62 32.36
CA TYR A 210 11.48 28.04 33.55
C TYR A 210 10.19 28.77 33.16
N THR A 211 9.04 28.10 33.27
CA THR A 211 7.73 28.76 33.08
C THR A 211 7.38 29.59 34.31
N ILE A 212 7.40 30.92 34.18
CA ILE A 212 6.93 31.85 35.21
C ILE A 212 5.53 32.34 34.82
N THR A 213 4.51 31.89 35.54
CA THR A 213 3.15 32.42 35.37
C THR A 213 3.05 33.78 36.06
N VAL A 214 2.83 34.83 35.26
CA VAL A 214 2.58 36.19 35.74
C VAL A 214 1.09 36.48 35.62
N THR A 215 0.39 36.50 36.75
CA THR A 215 -1.02 36.90 36.80
C THR A 215 -1.13 38.41 36.67
N VAL A 216 -1.72 38.90 35.58
CA VAL A 216 -1.85 40.34 35.30
C VAL A 216 -3.29 40.80 35.49
N THR A 217 -3.60 41.39 36.65
CA THR A 217 -4.95 41.89 36.96
C THR A 217 -5.22 43.25 36.30
N ALA A 218 -5.50 43.23 34.99
CA ALA A 218 -5.79 44.39 34.15
C ALA A 218 -6.93 44.06 33.14
N PRO A 219 -7.53 45.04 32.44
CA PRO A 219 -9.00 45.24 32.36
C PRO A 219 -9.82 44.20 31.56
N PHE A 220 -9.23 43.09 31.11
CA PHE A 220 -9.84 42.07 30.26
C PHE A 220 -10.73 41.05 31.02
N GLY A 221 -11.10 41.36 32.27
CA GLY A 221 -11.81 40.44 33.17
C GLY A 221 -10.89 39.45 33.90
N THR A 222 -11.45 38.81 34.93
CA THR A 222 -10.71 37.89 35.81
C THR A 222 -10.52 36.51 35.17
N ASN A 223 -9.53 36.36 34.28
CA ASN A 223 -8.92 35.06 33.96
C ASN A 223 -7.60 35.13 33.14
N ASN A 224 -7.15 36.31 32.68
CA ASN A 224 -5.94 36.41 31.84
C ASN A 224 -4.64 36.11 32.61
N GLN A 225 -4.19 34.86 32.53
CA GLN A 225 -2.87 34.42 32.98
C GLN A 225 -1.85 34.62 31.85
N ALA A 226 -0.79 35.39 32.10
CA ALA A 226 0.32 35.54 31.15
C ALA A 226 1.48 34.62 31.55
N SER A 227 1.59 33.47 30.88
CA SER A 227 2.71 32.53 31.09
C SER A 227 3.95 33.03 30.35
N ALA A 228 4.95 33.52 31.10
CA ALA A 228 6.24 33.94 30.56
C ALA A 228 7.26 32.81 30.73
N THR A 229 7.57 32.10 29.64
CA THR A 229 8.60 31.06 29.64
C THR A 229 9.98 31.70 29.53
N ILE A 230 10.78 31.62 30.59
CA ILE A 230 12.17 32.09 30.61
C ILE A 230 13.09 30.91 30.33
N ASN A 231 13.62 30.86 29.11
CA ASN A 231 14.59 29.85 28.70
C ASN A 231 15.99 30.34 29.07
N TYR A 232 16.53 29.90 30.21
CA TYR A 232 17.84 30.35 30.66
C TYR A 232 18.94 29.73 29.77
N GLY A 233 19.62 30.59 29.00
CA GLY A 233 20.75 30.21 28.15
C GLY A 233 20.40 29.55 26.82
N MET A 234 19.13 29.54 26.39
CA MET A 234 18.80 29.21 25.00
C MET A 234 19.35 30.30 24.05
N PRO A 235 20.04 29.93 22.96
CA PRO A 235 20.29 30.84 21.84
C PRO A 235 18.98 31.28 21.17
N PRO A 236 18.95 32.45 20.52
CA PRO A 236 17.77 32.89 19.77
C PRO A 236 17.43 31.91 18.63
N ALA A 237 16.14 31.70 18.40
CA ALA A 237 15.65 30.87 17.31
C ALA A 237 16.13 31.43 15.96
N VAL A 238 16.74 30.59 15.13
CA VAL A 238 17.21 30.93 13.77
C VAL A 238 16.02 30.95 12.81
N ASN A 239 15.13 31.91 13.00
CA ASN A 239 14.01 32.18 12.11
C ASN A 239 14.49 33.05 10.93
N GLY A 240 14.30 32.57 9.70
CA GLY A 240 14.56 33.35 8.48
C GLY A 240 15.92 33.16 7.80
N LEU A 241 16.71 32.13 8.13
CA LEU A 241 17.94 31.79 7.39
C LEU A 241 17.78 30.55 6.50
N THR A 242 18.52 30.56 5.39
CA THR A 242 18.53 29.55 4.32
C THR A 242 19.46 28.37 4.62
N SER A 243 19.33 27.74 5.79
CA SER A 243 20.26 26.70 6.29
C SER A 243 20.18 25.34 5.57
N PHE A 244 21.29 24.60 5.56
CA PHE A 244 21.33 23.17 5.23
C PHE A 244 20.73 22.36 6.39
N ASN A 245 19.72 21.53 6.11
CA ASN A 245 18.95 20.82 7.13
C ASN A 245 18.92 19.31 6.85
N THR A 246 19.42 18.53 7.80
CA THR A 246 19.48 17.06 7.76
C THR A 246 18.58 16.46 8.84
N VAL A 247 18.05 15.27 8.60
CA VAL A 247 17.11 14.56 9.47
C VAL A 247 17.75 13.27 9.95
N TRP A 248 17.86 13.12 11.27
CA TRP A 248 18.55 12.00 11.91
C TRP A 248 17.63 11.30 12.92
N ASN A 249 17.54 9.97 12.83
CA ASN A 249 16.89 9.14 13.84
C ASN A 249 17.96 8.62 14.82
N ILE A 250 17.91 9.09 16.06
CA ILE A 250 18.86 8.77 17.13
C ILE A 250 18.28 7.65 17.99
N PRO A 251 18.90 6.45 18.04
CA PRO A 251 18.43 5.35 18.88
C PRO A 251 18.50 5.69 20.38
N ALA A 252 17.57 5.14 21.17
CA ALA A 252 17.52 5.39 22.61
C ALA A 252 18.68 4.73 23.38
N ASP A 253 19.34 3.75 22.76
CA ASP A 253 20.53 3.02 23.23
C ASP A 253 21.86 3.53 22.66
N ASP A 254 21.82 4.45 21.67
CA ASP A 254 22.99 5.05 21.03
C ASP A 254 22.71 6.55 20.73
N LEU A 255 22.83 7.35 21.79
CA LEU A 255 22.48 8.78 21.82
C LEU A 255 23.57 9.70 21.23
N ASP A 256 24.72 9.18 20.82
CA ASP A 256 25.80 9.98 20.23
C ASP A 256 25.57 10.22 18.73
N LEU A 257 26.10 11.33 18.21
CA LEU A 257 26.13 11.65 16.78
C LEU A 257 27.42 12.40 16.41
N THR A 258 28.12 11.87 15.41
CA THR A 258 29.25 12.51 14.73
C THR A 258 28.75 13.20 13.45
N PHE A 259 28.61 14.52 13.45
CA PHE A 259 28.20 15.29 12.27
C PHE A 259 29.41 15.59 11.37
N PRO A 260 29.45 15.08 10.12
CA PRO A 260 30.64 15.13 9.27
C PRO A 260 30.69 16.36 8.36
N GLY A 261 30.52 17.55 8.91
CA GLY A 261 30.62 18.80 8.16
C GLY A 261 32.07 19.17 7.80
N VAL A 262 32.25 19.94 6.73
CA VAL A 262 33.55 20.46 6.26
C VAL A 262 33.53 21.99 6.21
N GLY A 263 34.66 22.62 6.52
CA GLY A 263 34.76 24.07 6.69
C GLY A 263 34.28 24.54 8.07
N SER A 264 34.21 25.86 8.26
CA SER A 264 33.80 26.49 9.52
C SER A 264 32.31 26.88 9.48
N TYR A 265 31.49 26.31 10.35
CA TYR A 265 30.04 26.51 10.35
C TYR A 265 29.45 26.60 11.76
N THR A 266 28.20 27.02 11.86
CA THR A 266 27.38 26.92 13.08
C THR A 266 26.36 25.81 12.95
N ILE A 267 26.16 25.05 14.02
CA ILE A 267 25.29 23.88 14.07
C ILE A 267 24.28 23.98 15.22
N ASN A 268 23.02 23.64 14.92
CA ASN A 268 21.94 23.46 15.87
C ASN A 268 21.43 22.01 15.75
N TRP A 269 21.49 21.25 16.85
CA TRP A 269 21.19 19.82 16.88
C TRP A 269 19.68 19.50 16.90
N GLY A 270 18.82 20.51 17.09
CA GLY A 270 17.36 20.34 17.13
C GLY A 270 16.81 19.82 18.47
N ASP A 271 17.67 19.52 19.44
CA ASP A 271 17.36 18.91 20.73
C ASP A 271 17.20 19.90 21.90
N ASN A 272 17.31 21.21 21.61
CA ASN A 272 17.34 22.35 22.53
C ASN A 272 18.71 22.64 23.21
N THR A 273 19.80 21.99 22.83
CA THR A 273 21.14 22.36 23.30
C THR A 273 21.66 23.64 22.62
N PRO A 274 22.68 24.32 23.19
CA PRO A 274 23.22 25.54 22.60
C PRO A 274 23.84 25.32 21.20
N ILE A 275 23.66 26.33 20.33
CA ILE A 275 24.26 26.38 19.00
C ILE A 275 25.78 26.41 19.15
N GLN A 276 26.47 25.53 18.42
CA GLN A 276 27.92 25.37 18.51
C GLN A 276 28.59 25.93 17.24
N ASN A 277 29.84 26.39 17.38
CA ASN A 277 30.72 26.65 16.24
C ASN A 277 31.57 25.40 16.00
N ALA A 278 31.62 24.93 14.76
CA ALA A 278 32.40 23.78 14.33
C ALA A 278 33.38 24.19 13.23
N ASN A 279 34.46 23.42 13.08
CA ASN A 279 35.39 23.52 11.94
C ASN A 279 35.83 22.10 11.56
N GLY A 280 35.26 21.56 10.49
CA GLY A 280 35.27 20.11 10.25
C GLY A 280 34.24 19.35 11.09
N THR A 281 34.47 18.05 11.30
CA THR A 281 33.60 17.14 12.05
C THR A 281 33.38 17.58 13.51
N ILE A 282 32.17 17.39 14.03
CA ILE A 282 31.82 17.69 15.43
C ILE A 282 30.90 16.61 16.01
N ASN A 283 31.09 16.29 17.30
CA ASN A 283 30.33 15.25 18.01
C ASN A 283 29.33 15.86 18.99
N HIS A 284 28.23 15.15 19.24
CA HIS A 284 27.17 15.54 20.17
C HIS A 284 26.51 14.32 20.82
N THR A 285 25.92 14.51 22.00
CA THR A 285 25.18 13.48 22.75
C THR A 285 23.79 14.00 23.05
N PHE A 286 22.76 13.34 22.51
CA PHE A 286 21.37 13.73 22.64
C PHE A 286 20.78 13.38 24.02
N PRO A 287 19.68 14.05 24.45
CA PRO A 287 18.97 13.72 25.68
C PRO A 287 18.39 12.29 25.69
N THR A 288 18.21 11.74 26.90
CA THR A 288 17.65 10.38 27.10
C THR A 288 16.25 10.24 26.50
N GLY A 289 16.10 9.31 25.56
CA GLY A 289 14.83 8.97 24.92
C GLY A 289 14.96 8.63 23.43
N GLY A 290 15.98 9.20 22.76
CA GLY A 290 16.14 9.10 21.31
C GLY A 290 15.04 9.81 20.53
N GLY A 291 14.95 9.54 19.23
CA GLY A 291 13.92 10.07 18.34
C GLY A 291 14.47 10.72 17.07
N GLU A 292 13.59 11.36 16.29
CA GLU A 292 13.96 12.10 15.09
C GLU A 292 14.31 13.56 15.39
N PHE A 293 15.47 14.02 14.92
CA PHE A 293 15.99 15.37 15.11
C PHE A 293 16.38 16.02 13.77
N ILE A 294 16.00 17.29 13.60
CA ILE A 294 16.38 18.09 12.43
C ILE A 294 17.62 18.92 12.78
N VAL A 295 18.79 18.44 12.37
CA VAL A 295 20.07 19.12 12.54
C VAL A 295 20.24 20.19 11.46
N LYS A 296 20.43 21.44 11.87
CA LYS A 296 20.45 22.62 10.99
C LYS A 296 21.82 23.29 11.04
N VAL A 297 22.39 23.56 9.86
CA VAL A 297 23.75 24.08 9.70
C VAL A 297 23.78 25.32 8.81
N SER A 298 24.59 26.31 9.17
CA SER A 298 24.75 27.53 8.35
C SER A 298 25.56 27.31 7.08
N ASN A 299 25.26 28.12 6.06
CA ASN A 299 25.80 28.04 4.70
C ASN A 299 27.30 28.31 4.55
N ALA A 300 28.02 28.49 5.67
CA ALA A 300 29.47 28.51 5.71
C ALA A 300 30.09 27.08 5.69
N ILE A 301 29.27 26.04 5.82
CA ILE A 301 29.64 24.66 5.50
C ILE A 301 30.00 24.54 4.01
N THR A 302 31.12 23.88 3.71
CA THR A 302 31.65 23.73 2.34
C THR A 302 31.65 22.28 1.84
N GLY A 303 31.23 21.33 2.66
CA GLY A 303 31.20 19.90 2.35
C GLY A 303 30.54 19.09 3.47
N PHE A 304 30.10 17.88 3.15
CA PHE A 304 29.49 16.93 4.09
C PHE A 304 29.92 15.52 3.66
N ASN A 305 30.52 14.71 4.55
CA ASN A 305 31.13 13.44 4.16
C ASN A 305 30.99 12.32 5.21
N LEU A 306 29.89 11.56 5.17
CA LEU A 306 29.67 10.43 6.07
C LEU A 306 30.70 9.30 5.92
N ASN A 307 31.22 9.03 4.72
CA ASN A 307 32.26 8.03 4.44
C ASN A 307 32.09 6.66 5.14
N ASN A 308 30.86 6.15 5.25
CA ASN A 308 30.52 4.93 5.99
C ASN A 308 30.92 4.97 7.48
N HIS A 309 30.72 6.12 8.14
CA HIS A 309 30.80 6.24 9.59
C HIS A 309 29.76 5.35 10.29
N ALA A 310 30.01 4.99 11.56
CA ALA A 310 29.07 4.22 12.38
C ALA A 310 27.69 4.89 12.49
N ASP A 311 27.66 6.23 12.48
CA ASP A 311 26.44 7.04 12.52
C ASP A 311 25.72 7.18 11.16
N ALA A 312 26.29 6.70 10.04
CA ALA A 312 25.68 6.86 8.73
C ALA A 312 24.24 6.31 8.65
N PRO A 313 23.91 5.13 9.23
CA PRO A 313 22.53 4.63 9.30
C PRO A 313 21.57 5.46 10.16
N LYS A 314 22.05 6.42 10.96
CA LYS A 314 21.19 7.35 11.71
C LYS A 314 20.61 8.45 10.80
N LEU A 315 21.22 8.74 9.64
CA LEU A 315 20.68 9.72 8.68
C LEU A 315 19.47 9.12 7.92
N THR A 316 18.29 9.72 8.09
CA THR A 316 17.04 9.29 7.44
C THR A 316 16.63 10.17 6.27
N GLY A 317 17.03 11.44 6.26
CA GLY A 317 16.68 12.36 5.18
C GLY A 317 17.43 13.70 5.12
N VAL A 318 17.20 14.44 4.03
CA VAL A 318 17.61 15.84 3.85
C VAL A 318 16.35 16.67 3.61
N SER A 319 16.13 17.71 4.43
CA SER A 319 14.88 18.50 4.41
C SER A 319 15.04 19.90 3.82
N LYS A 320 16.28 20.43 3.75
CA LYS A 320 16.66 21.59 2.92
C LYS A 320 18.13 21.51 2.52
N TRP A 321 18.44 21.93 1.30
CA TRP A 321 19.81 22.16 0.84
C TRP A 321 20.35 23.52 1.25
N GLY A 322 19.48 24.53 1.32
CA GLY A 322 19.85 25.87 1.74
C GLY A 322 20.72 26.60 0.72
N GLY A 323 21.41 27.64 1.20
CA GLY A 323 22.30 28.48 0.39
C GLY A 323 23.78 28.10 0.47
N ALA A 324 24.10 26.87 0.89
CA ALA A 324 25.48 26.38 1.00
C ALA A 324 26.14 26.26 -0.39
N THR A 325 27.39 26.72 -0.50
CA THR A 325 28.22 26.54 -1.69
C THR A 325 29.17 25.37 -1.47
N TRP A 326 28.83 24.23 -2.05
CA TRP A 326 29.61 23.00 -1.94
C TRP A 326 30.95 23.13 -2.67
N GLY A 327 32.02 22.61 -2.07
CA GLY A 327 33.37 22.60 -2.64
C GLY A 327 33.52 21.62 -3.81
N SER A 328 34.75 21.45 -4.29
CA SER A 328 35.06 20.57 -5.44
C SER A 328 34.83 19.08 -5.19
N ASP A 329 34.57 18.69 -3.95
CA ASP A 329 34.47 17.29 -3.51
C ASP A 329 33.25 17.08 -2.60
N MET A 330 32.35 16.21 -3.06
CA MET A 330 31.19 15.67 -2.32
C MET A 330 31.26 14.13 -2.26
N SER A 331 32.45 13.55 -2.44
CA SER A 331 32.62 12.10 -2.32
C SER A 331 32.25 11.60 -0.92
N GLY A 332 31.63 10.41 -0.86
CA GLY A 332 31.22 9.78 0.38
C GLY A 332 30.10 10.47 1.18
N ALA A 333 29.46 11.53 0.66
CA ALA A 333 28.51 12.38 1.39
C ALA A 333 27.45 11.61 2.20
N PHE A 334 26.81 10.62 1.59
CA PHE A 334 25.81 9.73 2.17
C PHE A 334 26.24 8.25 2.15
N TYR A 335 27.55 7.97 2.04
CA TYR A 335 28.07 6.60 2.05
C TYR A 335 27.74 5.93 3.39
N GLY A 336 27.04 4.79 3.34
CA GLY A 336 26.62 4.02 4.49
C GLY A 336 25.27 4.46 5.10
N ALA A 337 24.61 5.47 4.52
CA ALA A 337 23.31 5.96 4.97
C ALA A 337 22.16 5.01 4.60
N SER A 338 22.19 3.80 5.17
CA SER A 338 21.31 2.70 4.78
C SER A 338 19.83 2.90 5.12
N ALA A 339 19.51 3.85 6.02
CA ALA A 339 18.15 4.30 6.34
C ALA A 339 17.72 5.59 5.61
N LEU A 340 18.57 6.18 4.76
CA LEU A 340 18.24 7.35 3.96
C LEU A 340 17.12 7.01 2.98
N THR A 341 15.93 7.56 3.18
CA THR A 341 14.74 7.27 2.36
C THR A 341 14.31 8.43 1.47
N THR A 342 14.56 9.68 1.90
CA THR A 342 14.10 10.87 1.16
C THR A 342 15.11 12.02 1.19
N ILE A 343 15.16 12.76 0.09
CA ILE A 343 15.74 14.11 -0.01
C ILE A 343 14.56 15.03 -0.38
N ASN A 344 13.56 15.05 0.50
CA ASN A 344 12.34 15.85 0.38
C ASN A 344 12.63 17.32 0.74
N ALA A 345 13.57 17.91 0.01
CA ALA A 345 14.03 19.27 0.20
C ALA A 345 13.14 20.26 -0.58
N SER A 346 12.82 21.40 0.03
CA SER A 346 12.06 22.48 -0.62
C SER A 346 12.84 23.24 -1.70
N ASP A 347 14.12 22.89 -1.88
CA ASP A 347 15.14 23.56 -2.67
C ASP A 347 16.11 22.51 -3.27
N LYS A 348 16.89 22.90 -4.27
CA LYS A 348 17.88 22.04 -4.94
C LYS A 348 19.31 22.41 -4.54
N PRO A 349 20.28 21.46 -4.53
CA PRO A 349 21.66 21.77 -4.20
C PRO A 349 22.33 22.66 -5.25
N ASN A 350 23.28 23.49 -4.79
CA ASN A 350 24.16 24.28 -5.65
C ASN A 350 25.50 23.54 -5.86
N PHE A 351 25.51 22.58 -6.78
CA PHE A 351 26.69 21.76 -7.09
C PHE A 351 27.55 22.29 -8.25
N GLY A 352 27.36 23.53 -8.70
CA GLY A 352 28.09 24.10 -9.86
C GLY A 352 29.62 24.14 -9.75
N SER A 353 30.18 23.91 -8.56
CA SER A 353 31.63 23.79 -8.31
C SER A 353 32.10 22.36 -7.98
N VAL A 354 31.20 21.38 -7.87
CA VAL A 354 31.53 20.00 -7.47
C VAL A 354 32.08 19.23 -8.66
N THR A 355 33.29 18.69 -8.52
CA THR A 355 33.97 17.87 -9.55
C THR A 355 34.03 16.38 -9.22
N ASN A 356 33.87 16.01 -7.94
CA ASN A 356 33.91 14.63 -7.44
C ASN A 356 32.64 14.28 -6.65
N MET A 357 31.93 13.24 -7.09
CA MET A 357 30.77 12.65 -6.38
C MET A 357 30.96 11.13 -6.13
N SER A 358 32.21 10.65 -6.08
CA SER A 358 32.48 9.23 -5.88
C SER A 358 31.91 8.69 -4.57
N SER A 359 31.32 7.49 -4.61
CA SER A 359 30.65 6.81 -3.49
C SER A 359 29.54 7.60 -2.79
N MET A 360 29.00 8.69 -3.37
CA MET A 360 28.11 9.64 -2.67
C MET A 360 26.90 8.96 -1.98
N PHE A 361 26.26 7.99 -2.61
CA PHE A 361 25.11 7.21 -2.11
C PHE A 361 25.45 5.71 -1.96
N ARG A 362 26.73 5.37 -1.83
CA ARG A 362 27.14 3.97 -1.69
C ARG A 362 26.52 3.36 -0.43
N ASP A 363 26.03 2.13 -0.53
CA ASP A 363 25.34 1.40 0.55
C ASP A 363 24.12 2.14 1.16
N ALA A 364 23.56 3.16 0.47
CA ALA A 364 22.30 3.82 0.81
C ALA A 364 21.09 2.93 0.44
N ARG A 365 20.98 1.78 1.11
CA ARG A 365 20.12 0.64 0.74
C ARG A 365 18.61 0.90 0.73
N ALA A 366 18.14 1.99 1.33
CA ALA A 366 16.74 2.42 1.33
C ALA A 366 16.44 3.61 0.39
N PHE A 367 17.45 4.18 -0.28
CA PHE A 367 17.31 5.40 -1.05
C PHE A 367 16.73 5.15 -2.45
N ASN A 368 15.67 5.88 -2.81
CA ASN A 368 15.00 5.78 -4.11
C ASN A 368 14.25 7.09 -4.48
N ASP A 369 14.84 8.24 -4.20
CA ASP A 369 14.19 9.54 -4.41
C ASP A 369 14.53 10.16 -5.79
N ASN A 370 13.73 11.12 -6.25
CA ASN A 370 13.92 11.80 -7.52
C ASN A 370 14.91 12.97 -7.40
N ILE A 371 16.11 12.79 -7.96
CA ILE A 371 17.22 13.75 -7.92
C ILE A 371 17.56 14.32 -9.32
N ASN A 372 16.65 14.16 -10.28
CA ASN A 372 16.77 14.65 -11.66
C ASN A 372 16.94 16.18 -11.79
N SER A 373 16.62 16.95 -10.74
CA SER A 373 16.72 18.41 -10.71
C SER A 373 18.13 18.95 -10.37
N TRP A 374 19.08 18.06 -10.07
CA TRP A 374 20.44 18.39 -9.67
C TRP A 374 21.30 18.77 -10.88
N ASP A 375 22.07 19.86 -10.75
CA ASP A 375 23.08 20.22 -11.75
C ASP A 375 24.38 19.46 -11.47
N VAL A 376 24.70 18.49 -12.32
CA VAL A 376 25.92 17.66 -12.24
C VAL A 376 26.90 17.98 -13.38
N SER A 377 26.69 19.08 -14.11
CA SER A 377 27.43 19.41 -15.35
C SER A 377 28.94 19.67 -15.14
N SER A 378 29.35 20.05 -13.92
CA SER A 378 30.75 20.19 -13.50
C SER A 378 31.41 18.90 -12.98
N VAL A 379 30.65 17.81 -12.81
CA VAL A 379 31.15 16.56 -12.21
C VAL A 379 32.03 15.80 -13.21
N THR A 380 33.22 15.41 -12.75
CA THR A 380 34.20 14.65 -13.57
C THR A 380 34.37 13.20 -13.10
N ASN A 381 34.00 12.87 -11.85
CA ASN A 381 34.08 11.52 -11.29
C ASN A 381 32.76 11.12 -10.60
N MET A 382 32.18 9.98 -11.00
CA MET A 382 30.98 9.35 -10.42
C MET A 382 31.22 7.90 -9.96
N ASP A 383 32.46 7.54 -9.64
CA ASP A 383 32.84 6.17 -9.26
C ASP A 383 32.07 5.69 -8.03
N ASN A 384 31.47 4.51 -8.09
CA ASN A 384 30.73 3.83 -7.00
C ASN A 384 29.51 4.62 -6.48
N MET A 385 29.04 5.68 -7.17
CA MET A 385 28.08 6.65 -6.63
C MET A 385 26.83 6.03 -5.98
N PHE A 386 26.20 5.03 -6.60
CA PHE A 386 25.02 4.29 -6.10
C PHE A 386 25.33 2.81 -5.84
N ARG A 387 26.60 2.44 -5.65
CA ARG A 387 27.00 1.05 -5.42
C ARG A 387 26.32 0.48 -4.17
N ASN A 388 25.76 -0.71 -4.24
CA ASN A 388 24.94 -1.33 -3.18
C ASN A 388 23.68 -0.52 -2.76
N ALA A 389 23.25 0.50 -3.51
CA ALA A 389 21.97 1.17 -3.27
C ALA A 389 20.82 0.29 -3.78
N THR A 390 20.54 -0.79 -3.05
CA THR A 390 19.80 -1.97 -3.55
C THR A 390 18.39 -1.70 -4.09
N VAL A 391 17.74 -0.63 -3.66
CA VAL A 391 16.39 -0.22 -4.09
C VAL A 391 16.37 0.99 -5.02
N PHE A 392 17.53 1.55 -5.37
CA PHE A 392 17.62 2.79 -6.13
C PHE A 392 17.21 2.60 -7.59
N ASN A 393 16.17 3.31 -7.99
CA ASN A 393 15.63 3.43 -9.34
C ASN A 393 15.03 4.84 -9.55
N GLY A 394 15.59 5.86 -8.87
CA GLY A 394 15.13 7.25 -8.93
C GLY A 394 15.43 7.88 -10.29
N ASN A 395 14.66 8.89 -10.70
CA ASN A 395 14.91 9.52 -11.99
C ASN A 395 16.19 10.37 -11.98
N ILE A 396 16.98 10.20 -13.04
CA ILE A 396 18.27 10.85 -13.34
C ILE A 396 18.47 11.02 -14.87
N SER A 397 17.38 10.98 -15.65
CA SER A 397 17.41 11.03 -17.12
C SER A 397 18.05 12.30 -17.68
N ASP A 398 17.87 13.43 -17.00
CA ASP A 398 18.21 14.76 -17.51
C ASP A 398 19.57 15.26 -16.97
N TRP A 399 20.31 14.39 -16.28
CA TRP A 399 21.66 14.66 -15.79
C TRP A 399 22.66 14.85 -16.94
N ASN A 400 23.23 16.04 -17.07
CA ASN A 400 24.33 16.27 -18.00
C ASN A 400 25.64 15.68 -17.47
N VAL A 401 26.02 14.52 -18.00
CA VAL A 401 27.25 13.80 -17.63
C VAL A 401 28.41 13.97 -18.63
N SER A 402 28.32 14.91 -19.59
CA SER A 402 29.32 15.10 -20.66
C SER A 402 30.74 15.42 -20.17
N SER A 403 30.89 15.86 -18.92
CA SER A 403 32.17 16.16 -18.26
C SER A 403 32.77 14.98 -17.48
N VAL A 404 32.03 13.88 -17.33
CA VAL A 404 32.45 12.71 -16.53
C VAL A 404 33.49 11.90 -17.29
N ASN A 405 34.63 11.61 -16.63
CA ASN A 405 35.71 10.80 -17.21
C ASN A 405 35.78 9.37 -16.65
N THR A 406 35.08 9.07 -15.55
CA THR A 406 35.08 7.75 -14.90
C THR A 406 33.75 7.45 -14.20
N MET A 407 33.27 6.22 -14.40
CA MET A 407 32.00 5.68 -13.90
C MET A 407 32.19 4.26 -13.32
N ILE A 408 33.31 4.03 -12.62
CA ILE A 408 33.66 2.70 -12.08
C ILE A 408 32.63 2.29 -11.04
N ALA A 409 31.92 1.19 -11.27
CA ALA A 409 30.95 0.59 -10.36
C ALA A 409 29.79 1.50 -9.92
N THR A 410 29.45 2.54 -10.70
CA THR A 410 28.46 3.58 -10.35
C THR A 410 27.10 3.02 -9.88
N PHE A 411 26.57 1.98 -10.52
CA PHE A 411 25.33 1.28 -10.13
C PHE A 411 25.57 -0.18 -9.72
N SER A 412 26.81 -0.55 -9.36
CA SER A 412 27.13 -1.94 -9.06
C SER A 412 26.34 -2.46 -7.85
N ALA A 413 25.69 -3.62 -8.01
CA ALA A 413 24.75 -4.20 -7.04
C ALA A 413 23.56 -3.29 -6.62
N ALA A 414 23.22 -2.26 -7.40
CA ALA A 414 21.96 -1.53 -7.28
C ALA A 414 20.84 -2.38 -7.92
N ARG A 415 20.47 -3.49 -7.25
CA ARG A 415 19.65 -4.58 -7.82
C ARG A 415 18.36 -4.11 -8.52
N ALA A 416 17.66 -3.13 -7.96
CA ALA A 416 16.41 -2.59 -8.50
C ALA A 416 16.58 -1.60 -9.67
N PHE A 417 17.80 -1.19 -10.01
CA PHE A 417 18.06 -0.10 -10.95
C PHE A 417 17.68 -0.45 -12.39
N ASN A 418 16.77 0.34 -12.96
CA ASN A 418 16.28 0.23 -14.33
C ASN A 418 15.83 1.63 -14.85
N ALA A 419 16.52 2.70 -14.43
CA ALA A 419 16.21 4.06 -14.82
C ALA A 419 16.71 4.35 -16.25
N ASN A 420 16.08 5.28 -16.96
CA ASN A 420 16.49 5.60 -18.33
C ASN A 420 17.75 6.49 -18.34
N ILE A 421 18.88 5.88 -18.73
CA ILE A 421 20.19 6.53 -18.90
C ILE A 421 20.68 6.50 -20.36
N GLY A 422 19.84 6.05 -21.31
CA GLY A 422 20.22 5.94 -22.74
C GLY A 422 20.52 7.29 -23.42
N GLY A 423 20.01 8.39 -22.87
CA GLY A 423 20.26 9.76 -23.35
C GLY A 423 21.51 10.44 -22.77
N TRP A 424 22.31 9.75 -21.96
CA TRP A 424 23.53 10.29 -21.36
C TRP A 424 24.67 10.40 -22.38
N ASP A 425 25.31 11.57 -22.46
CA ASP A 425 26.56 11.77 -23.21
C ASP A 425 27.74 11.21 -22.41
N VAL A 426 28.11 9.97 -22.72
CA VAL A 426 29.25 9.27 -22.11
C VAL A 426 30.54 9.38 -22.93
N SER A 427 30.61 10.26 -23.95
CA SER A 427 31.75 10.34 -24.88
C SER A 427 33.09 10.71 -24.22
N SER A 428 33.05 11.39 -23.07
CA SER A 428 34.23 11.72 -22.25
C SER A 428 34.71 10.59 -21.32
N VAL A 429 33.93 9.52 -21.15
CA VAL A 429 34.21 8.46 -20.17
C VAL A 429 35.31 7.52 -20.66
N THR A 430 36.24 7.19 -19.75
CA THR A 430 37.41 6.33 -20.04
C THR A 430 37.43 5.01 -19.26
N ASP A 431 36.69 4.92 -18.14
CA ASP A 431 36.54 3.68 -17.36
C ASP A 431 35.07 3.48 -16.92
N MET A 432 34.51 2.31 -17.26
CA MET A 432 33.15 1.84 -16.93
C MET A 432 33.19 0.48 -16.21
N ASN A 433 34.32 0.12 -15.59
CA ASN A 433 34.51 -1.13 -14.87
C ASN A 433 33.36 -1.36 -13.86
N SER A 434 32.62 -2.45 -14.04
CA SER A 434 31.49 -2.87 -13.21
C SER A 434 30.35 -1.85 -13.10
N MET A 435 30.25 -0.86 -14.01
CA MET A 435 29.30 0.26 -13.93
C MET A 435 27.85 -0.17 -13.62
N LEU A 436 27.35 -1.23 -14.27
CA LEU A 436 26.03 -1.84 -14.07
C LEU A 436 26.14 -3.28 -13.50
N GLY A 437 27.32 -3.67 -13.00
CA GLY A 437 27.61 -5.03 -12.55
C GLY A 437 26.82 -5.39 -11.29
N GLY A 438 25.83 -6.28 -11.43
CA GLY A 438 24.87 -6.63 -10.38
C GLY A 438 23.63 -5.73 -10.31
N ALA A 439 23.39 -4.86 -11.30
CA ALA A 439 22.12 -4.17 -11.47
C ALA A 439 21.09 -5.14 -12.08
N GLU A 440 20.61 -6.09 -11.26
CA GLU A 440 19.85 -7.27 -11.68
C GLU A 440 18.66 -6.95 -12.61
N ASN A 441 17.93 -5.86 -12.33
CA ASN A 441 16.75 -5.43 -13.09
C ASN A 441 17.06 -4.51 -14.29
N PHE A 442 18.32 -4.23 -14.61
CA PHE A 442 18.65 -3.25 -15.64
C PHE A 442 18.39 -3.80 -17.06
N ASN A 443 17.48 -3.18 -17.80
CA ASN A 443 17.22 -3.50 -19.21
C ASN A 443 16.74 -2.26 -19.98
N LYS A 444 17.46 -1.14 -19.86
CA LYS A 444 17.22 0.07 -20.67
C LYS A 444 18.19 0.16 -21.82
N ASP A 445 17.67 0.68 -22.94
CA ASP A 445 18.44 0.92 -24.15
C ASP A 445 19.62 1.86 -23.88
N ILE A 446 20.80 1.42 -24.29
CA ILE A 446 22.09 2.12 -24.23
C ILE A 446 22.84 1.98 -25.58
N SER A 447 22.13 1.63 -26.65
CA SER A 447 22.66 1.49 -28.01
C SER A 447 23.30 2.78 -28.53
N GLY A 448 22.74 3.94 -28.14
CA GLY A 448 23.20 5.28 -28.54
C GLY A 448 24.42 5.83 -27.79
N TRP A 449 25.00 5.09 -26.84
CA TRP A 449 26.19 5.54 -26.10
C TRP A 449 27.46 5.54 -26.96
N ASP A 450 28.13 6.69 -27.08
CA ASP A 450 29.47 6.77 -27.66
C ASP A 450 30.52 6.30 -26.63
N VAL A 451 30.81 5.00 -26.66
CA VAL A 451 31.84 4.37 -25.83
C VAL A 451 33.25 4.42 -26.44
N SER A 452 33.49 5.21 -27.49
CA SER A 452 34.74 5.16 -28.28
C SER A 452 36.02 5.55 -27.54
N ASN A 453 35.92 6.25 -26.41
CA ASN A 453 37.05 6.59 -25.53
C ASN A 453 37.20 5.65 -24.31
N VAL A 454 36.28 4.69 -24.11
CA VAL A 454 36.29 3.80 -22.95
C VAL A 454 37.39 2.74 -23.10
N MET A 455 38.36 2.76 -22.17
CA MET A 455 39.50 1.85 -22.16
C MET A 455 39.25 0.59 -21.32
N ASN A 456 38.28 0.61 -20.40
CA ASN A 456 38.01 -0.46 -19.44
C ASN A 456 36.51 -0.66 -19.22
N MET A 457 36.02 -1.88 -19.51
CA MET A 457 34.64 -2.35 -19.32
C MET A 457 34.60 -3.68 -18.54
N ASN A 458 35.64 -4.00 -17.77
CA ASN A 458 35.69 -5.20 -16.95
C ASN A 458 34.43 -5.29 -16.06
N GLY A 459 33.70 -6.40 -16.08
CA GLY A 459 32.49 -6.56 -15.24
C GLY A 459 31.29 -5.67 -15.59
N MET A 460 31.34 -4.82 -16.63
CA MET A 460 30.40 -3.69 -16.83
C MET A 460 28.92 -4.06 -16.73
N LEU A 461 28.49 -5.18 -17.30
CA LEU A 461 27.12 -5.72 -17.28
C LEU A 461 27.03 -7.07 -16.53
N GLY A 462 28.08 -7.44 -15.79
CA GLY A 462 28.19 -8.74 -15.13
C GLY A 462 27.17 -8.88 -14.00
N GLY A 463 26.20 -9.79 -14.16
CA GLY A 463 25.07 -9.92 -13.22
C GLY A 463 23.92 -8.93 -13.44
N ALA A 464 23.85 -8.24 -14.59
CA ALA A 464 22.62 -7.56 -15.02
C ALA A 464 21.63 -8.62 -15.58
N LEU A 465 20.89 -9.27 -14.67
CA LEU A 465 20.20 -10.54 -14.88
C LEU A 465 19.07 -10.55 -15.94
N ILE A 466 18.66 -9.40 -16.46
CA ILE A 466 17.69 -9.30 -17.56
C ILE A 466 18.13 -8.37 -18.71
N PHE A 467 19.39 -7.94 -18.75
CA PHE A 467 19.87 -7.04 -19.81
C PHE A 467 19.98 -7.77 -21.15
N ASN A 468 19.26 -7.28 -22.18
CA ASN A 468 19.30 -7.87 -23.53
C ASN A 468 19.05 -6.83 -24.64
N GLN A 469 19.63 -5.64 -24.52
CA GLN A 469 19.54 -4.58 -25.54
C GLN A 469 20.63 -4.72 -26.62
N ASP A 470 20.36 -4.18 -27.82
CA ASP A 470 21.33 -4.19 -28.92
C ASP A 470 22.47 -3.19 -28.65
N ILE A 471 23.69 -3.71 -28.56
CA ILE A 471 24.95 -2.95 -28.41
C ILE A 471 25.97 -3.29 -29.51
N SER A 472 25.49 -3.82 -30.64
CA SER A 472 26.31 -4.15 -31.82
C SER A 472 26.92 -2.91 -32.50
N GLY A 473 26.34 -1.73 -32.27
CA GLY A 473 26.82 -0.43 -32.79
C GLY A 473 27.98 0.20 -32.01
N TRP A 474 28.35 -0.34 -30.84
CA TRP A 474 29.39 0.23 -29.97
C TRP A 474 30.78 0.18 -30.60
N ASN A 475 31.49 1.32 -30.60
CA ASN A 475 32.86 1.43 -31.07
C ASN A 475 33.85 1.09 -29.95
N LEU A 476 34.47 -0.09 -30.02
CA LEU A 476 35.39 -0.60 -28.98
C LEU A 476 36.87 -0.45 -29.33
N ALA A 477 37.24 0.43 -30.28
CA ALA A 477 38.62 0.56 -30.75
C ALA A 477 39.63 0.99 -29.66
N SER A 478 39.16 1.64 -28.59
CA SER A 478 39.98 2.04 -27.42
C SER A 478 39.94 1.03 -26.27
N ALA A 479 39.07 0.01 -26.32
CA ALA A 479 38.84 -0.90 -25.19
C ALA A 479 40.01 -1.88 -25.00
N THR A 480 40.71 -1.75 -23.87
CA THR A 480 41.88 -2.58 -23.50
C THR A 480 41.57 -3.70 -22.50
N SER A 481 40.41 -3.62 -21.83
CA SER A 481 40.01 -4.58 -20.79
C SER A 481 38.49 -4.77 -20.77
N MET A 482 38.04 -6.01 -20.99
CA MET A 482 36.61 -6.40 -21.01
C MET A 482 36.39 -7.77 -20.32
N THR A 483 37.32 -8.18 -19.44
CA THR A 483 37.24 -9.40 -18.64
C THR A 483 35.92 -9.42 -17.87
N THR A 484 35.17 -10.52 -17.98
CA THR A 484 33.87 -10.71 -17.32
C THR A 484 32.84 -9.59 -17.59
N MET A 485 32.87 -8.92 -18.75
CA MET A 485 31.90 -7.87 -19.11
C MET A 485 30.43 -8.33 -18.95
N PHE A 486 30.11 -9.57 -19.33
CA PHE A 486 28.83 -10.26 -19.08
C PHE A 486 29.00 -11.41 -18.05
N GLY A 487 29.97 -11.26 -17.13
CA GLY A 487 30.40 -12.30 -16.20
C GLY A 487 29.34 -12.63 -15.16
N ASN A 488 29.22 -13.91 -14.84
CA ASN A 488 28.09 -14.43 -14.08
C ASN A 488 28.31 -14.39 -12.57
N VAL A 489 27.32 -13.93 -11.81
CA VAL A 489 27.27 -14.00 -10.33
C VAL A 489 26.27 -15.08 -9.90
N GLY A 490 26.40 -16.27 -10.50
CA GLY A 490 25.54 -17.43 -10.27
C GLY A 490 24.57 -17.70 -11.43
N ASN A 491 25.00 -18.55 -12.38
CA ASN A 491 24.20 -19.34 -13.33
C ASN A 491 23.05 -18.68 -14.14
N SER A 492 22.91 -17.36 -14.23
CA SER A 492 21.91 -16.73 -15.09
C SER A 492 22.45 -16.40 -16.49
N THR A 493 21.75 -16.78 -17.56
CA THR A 493 22.16 -16.51 -18.96
C THR A 493 21.08 -15.74 -19.70
N ALA A 494 20.99 -14.43 -19.45
CA ALA A 494 19.98 -13.56 -20.04
C ALA A 494 20.44 -12.79 -21.30
N PHE A 495 21.70 -12.38 -21.37
CA PHE A 495 22.22 -11.71 -22.56
C PHE A 495 22.43 -12.72 -23.69
N ASN A 496 21.58 -12.66 -24.71
CA ASN A 496 21.68 -13.44 -25.96
C ASN A 496 21.72 -12.53 -27.21
N GLY A 497 21.81 -11.21 -27.02
CA GLY A 497 21.88 -10.21 -28.08
C GLY A 497 23.08 -10.37 -29.02
N ASN A 498 22.89 -9.93 -30.27
CA ASN A 498 23.93 -9.94 -31.28
C ASN A 498 24.97 -8.84 -30.99
N LEU A 499 26.25 -9.21 -30.87
CA LEU A 499 27.36 -8.26 -30.64
C LEU A 499 27.96 -7.70 -31.95
N GLY A 500 27.49 -8.12 -33.12
CA GLY A 500 27.93 -7.58 -34.40
C GLY A 500 29.42 -7.78 -34.69
N ARG A 501 30.13 -6.68 -34.99
CA ARG A 501 31.57 -6.68 -35.27
C ARG A 501 32.32 -5.72 -34.35
N TRP A 502 32.53 -6.15 -33.11
CA TRP A 502 33.40 -5.47 -32.16
C TRP A 502 34.87 -5.53 -32.63
N TYR A 503 35.34 -4.46 -33.27
CA TYR A 503 36.71 -4.32 -33.76
C TYR A 503 37.66 -3.83 -32.65
N VAL A 504 38.48 -4.71 -32.10
CA VAL A 504 39.62 -4.34 -31.24
C VAL A 504 40.87 -4.23 -32.12
N THR A 505 41.40 -3.01 -32.31
CA THR A 505 42.59 -2.76 -33.13
C THR A 505 43.88 -2.85 -32.30
N ASP A 506 44.56 -4.00 -32.36
CA ASP A 506 45.85 -4.20 -31.69
C ASP A 506 46.94 -3.26 -32.26
N ARG A 507 47.34 -2.26 -31.47
CA ARG A 507 48.12 -1.10 -31.91
C ARG A 507 49.59 -1.18 -31.49
N VAL A 508 50.30 -2.22 -31.93
CA VAL A 508 51.75 -2.34 -31.72
C VAL A 508 52.53 -1.60 -32.81
N ALA A 509 53.35 -0.63 -32.42
CA ALA A 509 54.24 0.11 -33.31
C ALA A 509 55.65 -0.50 -33.34
N SER A 510 56.23 -0.57 -34.54
CA SER A 510 57.65 -0.87 -34.86
C SER A 510 58.22 -2.27 -34.55
N THR A 511 58.64 -2.94 -35.62
CA THR A 511 59.86 -3.78 -35.74
C THR A 511 60.24 -4.76 -34.61
N THR A 512 59.82 -6.02 -34.80
CA THR A 512 60.59 -7.26 -34.51
C THR A 512 61.28 -7.43 -33.14
N PRO A 513 60.64 -8.16 -32.21
CA PRO A 513 61.32 -8.84 -31.10
C PRO A 513 61.23 -10.38 -31.18
N THR A 514 62.32 -11.06 -30.83
CA THR A 514 62.32 -12.51 -30.51
C THR A 514 61.77 -12.77 -29.11
N LEU A 515 61.12 -13.92 -28.92
CA LEU A 515 60.59 -14.35 -27.61
C LEU A 515 61.68 -14.79 -26.63
N THR A 516 61.75 -14.11 -25.49
CA THR A 516 62.27 -14.63 -24.21
C THR A 516 61.27 -14.32 -23.11
N ALA A 517 60.99 -15.29 -22.24
CA ALA A 517 59.90 -15.21 -21.26
C ALA A 517 60.33 -14.62 -19.90
N GLN A 518 59.32 -14.40 -19.04
CA GLN A 518 59.35 -13.73 -17.72
C GLN A 518 59.33 -12.18 -17.81
N ASN A 519 58.55 -11.44 -17.01
CA ASN A 519 57.84 -11.87 -15.79
C ASN A 519 56.41 -11.29 -15.61
N THR A 520 55.61 -12.06 -14.87
CA THR A 520 54.24 -11.85 -14.37
C THR A 520 53.64 -10.44 -14.25
N ALA A 521 52.46 -10.27 -14.87
CA ALA A 521 51.27 -9.67 -14.26
C ALA A 521 50.04 -10.50 -14.72
N GLN A 522 48.97 -10.58 -13.91
CA GLN A 522 47.87 -11.54 -14.14
C GLN A 522 46.67 -10.91 -14.86
N ASN A 523 46.34 -11.39 -16.06
CA ASN A 523 44.98 -11.47 -16.56
C ASN A 523 44.88 -12.72 -17.47
N SER A 524 43.82 -13.53 -17.31
CA SER A 524 43.74 -14.88 -17.88
C SER A 524 42.49 -15.07 -18.74
N ALA A 525 42.32 -14.17 -19.71
CA ALA A 525 41.34 -14.29 -20.78
C ALA A 525 42.07 -14.28 -22.14
N LEU A 526 41.97 -15.38 -22.88
CA LEU A 526 42.43 -15.57 -24.26
C LEU A 526 43.89 -15.22 -24.59
N ASN A 527 44.78 -16.23 -24.61
CA ASN A 527 45.46 -16.57 -25.87
C ASN A 527 45.98 -18.02 -25.88
N GLY A 528 46.17 -18.60 -27.07
CA GLY A 528 46.35 -20.06 -27.19
C GLY A 528 46.96 -20.66 -28.46
N GLN A 529 47.11 -19.99 -29.61
CA GLN A 529 48.08 -20.34 -30.68
C GLN A 529 48.07 -19.33 -31.86
N ASN A 530 49.02 -19.49 -32.79
CA ASN A 530 49.41 -18.48 -33.80
C ASN A 530 48.66 -18.54 -35.16
N LEU A 531 48.74 -17.42 -35.89
CA LEU A 531 48.06 -17.11 -37.17
C LEU A 531 48.50 -17.94 -38.39
N SER A 532 47.55 -18.29 -39.27
CA SER A 532 47.68 -18.26 -40.75
C SER A 532 46.32 -18.50 -41.44
N TYR A 533 46.01 -17.75 -42.51
CA TYR A 533 44.77 -17.89 -43.29
C TYR A 533 44.95 -18.82 -44.51
N THR A 534 44.00 -19.75 -44.75
CA THR A 534 43.64 -20.25 -46.10
C THR A 534 42.24 -20.88 -46.04
N PHE A 535 41.29 -20.41 -46.87
CA PHE A 535 39.93 -20.97 -47.00
C PHE A 535 39.75 -21.75 -48.31
N VAL A 536 39.29 -23.01 -48.22
CA VAL A 536 38.19 -23.63 -49.00
C VAL A 536 37.93 -25.03 -48.41
N THR A 537 36.70 -25.57 -48.29
CA THR A 537 35.36 -25.21 -48.79
C THR A 537 34.27 -25.51 -47.73
N GLY A 538 33.10 -24.86 -47.80
CA GLY A 538 31.83 -25.63 -47.75
C GLY A 538 30.76 -25.24 -46.74
N ASN A 539 31.11 -24.75 -45.55
CA ASN A 539 30.22 -23.98 -44.66
C ASN A 539 31.05 -23.36 -43.52
N GLY A 540 30.59 -22.21 -43.00
CA GLY A 540 31.39 -21.36 -42.13
C GLY A 540 31.35 -21.72 -40.66
N ASP A 541 32.25 -22.59 -40.21
CA ASP A 541 32.65 -22.71 -38.80
C ASP A 541 34.17 -22.95 -38.74
N THR A 542 34.89 -22.21 -37.89
CA THR A 542 36.36 -22.22 -37.85
C THR A 542 36.90 -21.93 -36.45
N ASP A 543 36.85 -22.91 -35.55
CA ASP A 543 37.72 -22.93 -34.37
C ASP A 543 38.21 -24.36 -34.03
N ASN A 544 39.36 -24.47 -33.35
CA ASN A 544 40.22 -25.67 -33.46
C ASN A 544 40.13 -26.71 -32.32
N ASP A 545 39.76 -27.94 -32.69
CA ASP A 545 40.62 -29.14 -32.49
C ASP A 545 41.03 -29.57 -31.05
N LEU A 546 40.06 -29.78 -30.13
CA LEU A 546 40.32 -30.49 -28.86
C LEU A 546 40.23 -32.04 -28.98
N PHE A 547 39.50 -32.53 -29.99
CA PHE A 547 39.22 -33.95 -30.21
C PHE A 547 39.77 -34.43 -31.57
N ARG A 548 39.93 -35.73 -31.73
CA ARG A 548 40.11 -36.38 -33.04
C ARG A 548 39.13 -37.54 -33.20
N ILE A 549 38.57 -37.69 -34.39
CA ILE A 549 37.92 -38.94 -34.80
C ILE A 549 39.03 -39.89 -35.25
N THR A 550 39.03 -41.11 -34.71
CA THR A 550 39.93 -42.18 -35.14
C THR A 550 39.35 -42.96 -36.31
N SER A 551 40.17 -43.71 -37.06
CA SER A 551 39.73 -44.55 -38.20
C SER A 551 38.83 -45.75 -37.83
N ALA A 552 38.31 -45.77 -36.61
CA ALA A 552 37.31 -46.71 -36.10
C ALA A 552 36.06 -45.97 -35.53
N ASN A 553 35.83 -44.73 -35.97
CA ASN A 553 34.73 -43.84 -35.57
C ASN A 553 34.63 -43.51 -34.07
N ALA A 554 35.66 -43.82 -33.26
CA ALA A 554 35.72 -43.43 -31.86
C ALA A 554 36.35 -42.03 -31.71
N LEU A 555 35.69 -41.17 -30.91
CA LEU A 555 36.17 -39.83 -30.53
C LEU A 555 37.23 -39.94 -29.42
N ALA A 556 38.34 -39.21 -29.55
CA ALA A 556 39.43 -39.23 -28.58
C ALA A 556 39.97 -37.83 -28.28
N LEU A 557 40.18 -37.52 -27.00
CA LEU A 557 40.93 -36.36 -26.51
C LEU A 557 42.40 -36.43 -26.97
N ARG A 558 43.02 -35.26 -27.18
CA ARG A 558 44.46 -35.16 -27.52
C ARG A 558 45.41 -35.05 -26.32
N THR A 559 44.91 -34.92 -25.10
CA THR A 559 45.72 -34.69 -23.89
C THR A 559 46.07 -35.98 -23.14
N THR A 560 47.20 -35.99 -22.44
CA THR A 560 47.66 -37.07 -21.55
C THR A 560 47.75 -36.61 -20.09
N ASP A 561 46.98 -35.60 -19.70
CA ASP A 561 46.96 -35.04 -18.35
C ASP A 561 46.15 -35.98 -17.41
N PRO A 562 46.72 -36.46 -16.29
CA PRO A 562 46.00 -37.34 -15.35
C PRO A 562 44.94 -36.64 -14.49
N THR A 563 44.85 -35.31 -14.51
CA THR A 563 43.96 -34.57 -13.59
C THR A 563 42.50 -34.56 -14.06
N THR A 564 41.59 -34.82 -13.13
CA THR A 564 40.15 -34.90 -13.39
C THR A 564 39.58 -33.53 -13.77
N LYS A 565 39.23 -33.38 -15.06
CA LYS A 565 38.47 -32.25 -15.59
C LYS A 565 37.27 -32.74 -16.38
N THR A 566 36.13 -32.09 -16.20
CA THR A 566 34.94 -32.26 -17.02
C THR A 566 35.14 -31.53 -18.35
N TYR A 567 34.72 -32.14 -19.46
CA TYR A 567 34.80 -31.54 -20.80
C TYR A 567 33.41 -31.51 -21.41
N SER A 568 32.83 -30.32 -21.58
CA SER A 568 31.54 -30.14 -22.26
C SER A 568 31.75 -29.96 -23.76
N LEU A 569 30.99 -30.70 -24.58
CA LEU A 569 31.00 -30.58 -26.04
C LEU A 569 29.60 -30.15 -26.50
N ARG A 570 29.47 -28.95 -27.07
CA ARG A 570 28.26 -28.54 -27.81
C ARG A 570 28.40 -28.98 -29.27
N ILE A 571 27.31 -29.50 -29.84
CA ILE A 571 27.21 -29.83 -31.26
C ILE A 571 25.95 -29.14 -31.81
N GLY A 572 26.12 -28.11 -32.63
CA GLY A 572 25.03 -27.53 -33.40
C GLY A 572 24.76 -28.37 -34.65
N ILE A 573 23.50 -28.74 -34.90
CA ILE A 573 23.06 -29.34 -36.16
C ILE A 573 22.12 -28.37 -36.85
N THR A 574 22.50 -27.90 -38.04
CA THR A 574 21.63 -27.11 -38.93
C THR A 574 21.42 -27.86 -40.24
N GLY A 575 20.16 -28.04 -40.65
CA GLY A 575 19.85 -28.79 -41.86
C GLY A 575 18.35 -28.84 -42.16
N THR A 576 17.92 -28.11 -43.18
CA THR A 576 16.56 -28.14 -43.72
C THR A 576 16.40 -29.31 -44.69
N GLY A 577 16.20 -30.53 -44.18
CA GLY A 577 16.10 -31.74 -45.01
C GLY A 577 15.40 -32.93 -44.34
N THR A 578 14.24 -33.32 -44.90
CA THR A 578 13.43 -34.50 -44.54
C THR A 578 13.97 -35.82 -45.12
N PRO A 579 13.60 -37.02 -44.63
CA PRO A 579 12.98 -37.35 -43.33
C PRO A 579 13.52 -38.67 -42.73
N TRP A 580 14.58 -38.65 -41.90
CA TRP A 580 15.08 -39.86 -41.20
C TRP A 580 15.56 -39.65 -39.75
N LEU A 581 15.36 -38.45 -39.16
CA LEU A 581 15.57 -38.22 -37.72
C LEU A 581 14.20 -37.93 -37.06
N HIS A 582 13.72 -38.88 -36.25
CA HIS A 582 12.42 -38.81 -35.56
C HIS A 582 12.53 -38.86 -34.03
N TRP A 583 13.72 -38.63 -33.47
CA TRP A 583 14.00 -38.74 -32.02
C TRP A 583 14.64 -37.51 -31.37
N PHE A 584 14.83 -36.40 -32.11
CA PHE A 584 15.35 -35.16 -31.55
C PHE A 584 14.54 -33.96 -32.05
N GLY A 585 13.77 -33.35 -31.13
CA GLY A 585 13.12 -32.07 -31.36
C GLY A 585 14.14 -30.93 -31.49
N THR A 586 13.72 -29.82 -32.09
CA THR A 586 14.62 -28.78 -32.62
C THR A 586 15.36 -27.91 -31.58
N ASN A 587 15.12 -28.09 -30.28
CA ASN A 587 15.72 -27.28 -29.19
C ASN A 587 16.13 -28.13 -27.96
N ASN A 588 16.95 -29.16 -28.14
CA ASN A 588 17.53 -29.93 -27.01
C ASN A 588 19.04 -29.69 -26.88
N GLU A 589 19.48 -29.03 -25.81
CA GLU A 589 20.85 -29.20 -25.31
C GLU A 589 20.97 -30.59 -24.68
N VAL A 590 22.08 -31.29 -24.96
CA VAL A 590 22.37 -32.62 -24.39
C VAL A 590 23.64 -32.54 -23.55
N ALA A 591 23.50 -32.70 -22.23
CA ALA A 591 24.63 -32.88 -21.34
C ALA A 591 25.14 -34.33 -21.42
N ILE A 592 26.45 -34.51 -21.55
CA ILE A 592 27.11 -35.82 -21.56
C ILE A 592 28.12 -35.87 -20.42
N GLU A 593 27.91 -36.76 -19.45
CA GLU A 593 28.89 -37.04 -18.39
C GLU A 593 29.69 -38.31 -18.71
N LEU A 594 31.02 -38.26 -18.50
CA LEU A 594 31.94 -39.36 -18.79
C LEU A 594 32.68 -39.79 -17.52
N THR A 595 32.09 -40.71 -16.76
CA THR A 595 32.80 -41.38 -15.65
C THR A 595 33.64 -42.56 -16.15
N SER A 596 34.85 -42.74 -15.61
CA SER A 596 35.75 -43.83 -16.02
C SER A 596 36.09 -44.77 -14.87
N SER A 597 35.66 -46.03 -14.97
CA SER A 597 36.09 -47.12 -14.08
C SER A 597 37.13 -48.01 -14.78
N GLY A 598 38.14 -48.49 -14.03
CA GLY A 598 39.11 -49.48 -14.50
C GLY A 598 40.53 -48.96 -14.77
N ILE A 599 41.51 -49.81 -14.44
CA ILE A 599 42.95 -49.53 -14.46
C ILE A 599 43.66 -50.48 -15.43
N ALA A 600 43.76 -50.12 -16.71
CA ALA A 600 44.66 -50.72 -17.70
C ALA A 600 44.82 -49.81 -18.93
N PRO A 601 46.00 -49.75 -19.59
CA PRO A 601 46.26 -48.84 -20.71
C PRO A 601 45.89 -49.43 -22.09
N ALA A 602 44.69 -50.00 -22.23
CA ALA A 602 44.09 -50.34 -23.52
C ALA A 602 42.55 -50.40 -23.41
N THR A 603 41.84 -49.84 -24.40
CA THR A 603 40.36 -49.87 -24.52
C THR A 603 39.57 -49.53 -23.25
N ARG A 604 39.37 -48.23 -22.99
CA ARG A 604 38.24 -47.77 -22.18
C ARG A 604 36.97 -47.81 -23.04
N LEU A 605 35.94 -48.53 -22.57
CA LEU A 605 34.57 -48.34 -23.02
C LEU A 605 33.96 -47.17 -22.24
N TYR A 606 33.21 -46.32 -22.95
CA TYR A 606 32.39 -45.27 -22.35
C TYR A 606 30.92 -45.64 -22.59
N ALA A 607 30.13 -45.69 -21.52
CA ALA A 607 28.67 -45.76 -21.66
C ALA A 607 28.15 -44.35 -21.95
N ILE A 608 27.22 -44.23 -22.90
CA ILE A 608 26.51 -42.98 -23.17
C ILE A 608 25.13 -43.12 -22.54
N THR A 609 24.85 -42.32 -21.52
CA THR A 609 23.50 -42.14 -20.99
C THR A 609 23.01 -40.78 -21.46
N VAL A 610 21.91 -40.75 -22.20
CA VAL A 610 21.23 -39.50 -22.54
C VAL A 610 20.39 -39.08 -21.34
N LEU A 611 20.62 -37.88 -20.82
CA LEU A 611 19.67 -37.20 -19.95
C LEU A 611 18.70 -36.43 -20.84
N GLU A 612 17.42 -36.78 -20.75
CA GLU A 612 16.37 -36.09 -21.51
C GLU A 612 16.15 -34.68 -20.95
N ASN A 613 15.76 -33.75 -21.84
CA ASN A 613 15.38 -32.39 -21.47
C ASN A 613 14.10 -32.46 -20.60
N THR A 614 14.20 -32.14 -19.31
CA THR A 614 13.19 -32.51 -18.30
C THR A 614 11.93 -31.63 -18.30
N GLY A 615 11.89 -30.56 -19.10
CA GLY A 615 10.80 -29.57 -19.09
C GLY A 615 9.48 -30.04 -19.70
N LEU A 616 8.48 -29.15 -19.67
CA LEU A 616 7.13 -29.41 -20.21
C LEU A 616 7.06 -29.20 -21.73
N SER A 617 6.90 -30.29 -22.49
CA SER A 617 6.68 -30.24 -23.95
C SER A 617 5.33 -29.60 -24.31
N ALA A 618 5.20 -29.10 -25.55
CA ALA A 618 3.94 -28.53 -26.05
C ALA A 618 2.76 -29.52 -25.96
N GLU A 619 3.01 -30.80 -26.22
CA GLU A 619 2.02 -31.90 -26.11
C GLU A 619 1.61 -32.13 -24.65
N ALA A 620 2.55 -32.09 -23.71
CA ALA A 620 2.27 -32.20 -22.29
C ALA A 620 1.51 -30.97 -21.75
N GLN A 621 1.89 -29.76 -22.15
CA GLN A 621 1.15 -28.54 -21.82
C GLN A 621 -0.30 -28.62 -22.31
N ALA A 622 -0.52 -29.00 -23.58
CA ALA A 622 -1.86 -29.11 -24.14
C ALA A 622 -2.68 -30.20 -23.42
N THR A 623 -2.08 -31.33 -23.04
CA THR A 623 -2.76 -32.40 -22.29
C THR A 623 -3.19 -31.91 -20.91
N VAL A 624 -2.32 -31.22 -20.17
CA VAL A 624 -2.63 -30.70 -18.82
C VAL A 624 -3.64 -29.55 -18.88
N LEU A 625 -3.52 -28.63 -19.83
CA LEU A 625 -4.47 -27.52 -20.01
C LEU A 625 -5.88 -28.03 -20.30
N ASN A 626 -6.05 -28.94 -21.26
CA ASN A 626 -7.37 -29.47 -21.62
C ASN A 626 -8.02 -30.33 -20.52
N ALA A 627 -7.23 -30.91 -19.60
CA ALA A 627 -7.77 -31.66 -18.46
C ALA A 627 -8.11 -30.76 -17.25
N VAL A 628 -7.21 -29.83 -16.88
CA VAL A 628 -7.26 -29.12 -15.59
C VAL A 628 -7.89 -27.73 -15.68
N LEU A 629 -7.67 -27.01 -16.79
CA LEU A 629 -8.19 -25.64 -16.94
C LEU A 629 -9.73 -25.57 -17.04
N PRO A 630 -10.47 -26.52 -17.65
CA PRO A 630 -11.94 -26.51 -17.60
C PRO A 630 -12.48 -26.49 -16.17
N GLN A 631 -11.88 -27.24 -15.24
CA GLN A 631 -12.35 -27.32 -13.86
C GLN A 631 -12.04 -26.05 -13.06
N LEU A 632 -10.85 -25.45 -13.26
CA LEU A 632 -10.48 -24.14 -12.70
C LEU A 632 -11.38 -23.02 -13.25
N LEU A 633 -11.74 -23.10 -14.53
CA LEU A 633 -12.63 -22.14 -15.19
C LEU A 633 -14.06 -22.28 -14.67
N ARG A 634 -14.63 -23.50 -14.66
CA ARG A 634 -15.94 -23.82 -14.06
C ARG A 634 -16.01 -23.29 -12.63
N ALA A 635 -14.98 -23.51 -11.81
CA ALA A 635 -14.94 -23.00 -10.43
C ALA A 635 -14.82 -21.46 -10.35
N SER A 636 -13.99 -20.83 -11.18
CA SER A 636 -13.82 -19.36 -11.21
C SER A 636 -15.10 -18.63 -11.61
N THR A 637 -15.79 -19.10 -12.66
CA THR A 637 -17.01 -18.45 -13.16
C THR A 637 -18.19 -18.69 -12.22
N LYS A 638 -18.33 -19.91 -11.68
CA LYS A 638 -19.25 -20.29 -10.59
C LYS A 638 -19.16 -19.35 -9.38
N ILE A 639 -17.96 -18.94 -8.96
CA ILE A 639 -17.79 -17.94 -7.88
C ILE A 639 -18.39 -16.57 -8.26
N ALA A 640 -18.06 -16.04 -9.44
CA ALA A 640 -18.56 -14.74 -9.90
C ALA A 640 -20.08 -14.76 -10.08
N VAL A 641 -20.63 -15.84 -10.66
CA VAL A 641 -22.06 -16.05 -10.87
C VAL A 641 -22.80 -16.11 -9.54
N ASN A 642 -22.33 -16.88 -8.56
CA ASN A 642 -22.91 -16.95 -7.21
C ASN A 642 -22.94 -15.58 -6.54
N ASN A 643 -21.82 -14.85 -6.57
CA ASN A 643 -21.72 -13.51 -5.99
C ASN A 643 -22.80 -12.57 -6.54
N ILE A 644 -23.07 -12.65 -7.85
CA ILE A 644 -24.05 -11.82 -8.55
C ILE A 644 -25.49 -12.31 -8.32
N SER A 645 -25.77 -13.61 -8.43
CA SER A 645 -27.12 -14.15 -8.29
C SER A 645 -27.65 -14.02 -6.85
N ASN A 646 -26.81 -14.28 -5.85
CA ASN A 646 -27.14 -14.04 -4.43
C ASN A 646 -27.42 -12.55 -4.17
N ARG A 647 -26.62 -11.65 -4.77
CA ARG A 647 -26.84 -10.20 -4.67
C ARG A 647 -28.18 -9.78 -5.28
N ILE A 648 -28.53 -10.32 -6.46
CA ILE A 648 -29.81 -10.08 -7.14
C ILE A 648 -30.98 -10.54 -6.26
N ASP A 649 -30.91 -11.75 -5.69
CA ASP A 649 -31.95 -12.26 -4.79
C ASP A 649 -32.10 -11.37 -3.56
N GLN A 650 -31.00 -11.00 -2.88
CA GLN A 650 -31.01 -10.04 -1.76
C GLN A 650 -31.61 -8.66 -2.14
N ALA A 651 -31.32 -8.17 -3.35
CA ALA A 651 -31.81 -6.88 -3.84
C ALA A 651 -33.32 -6.89 -4.14
N LEU A 652 -33.86 -8.02 -4.59
CA LEU A 652 -35.29 -8.22 -4.87
C LEU A 652 -36.10 -8.52 -3.59
N ASP A 653 -35.57 -9.35 -2.68
CA ASP A 653 -36.19 -9.69 -1.39
C ASP A 653 -36.25 -8.52 -0.39
N ALA A 654 -35.37 -7.52 -0.53
CA ALA A 654 -35.43 -6.31 0.31
C ALA A 654 -36.79 -5.59 0.18
N PRO A 655 -37.41 -5.10 1.27
CA PRO A 655 -38.64 -4.32 1.17
C PRO A 655 -38.42 -3.02 0.39
N ALA A 656 -39.32 -2.66 -0.51
CA ALA A 656 -39.18 -1.48 -1.37
C ALA A 656 -39.15 -0.13 -0.60
N SER A 657 -39.53 -0.12 0.68
CA SER A 657 -39.46 1.03 1.58
C SER A 657 -38.35 0.92 2.64
N ALA A 658 -37.49 -0.10 2.56
CA ALA A 658 -36.38 -0.25 3.49
C ALA A 658 -35.21 0.64 3.05
N SER A 659 -34.93 1.69 3.82
CA SER A 659 -33.57 2.24 3.89
C SER A 659 -32.67 1.15 4.49
N ALA A 660 -31.96 0.42 3.63
CA ALA A 660 -31.00 -0.57 4.09
C ALA A 660 -29.94 0.14 4.96
N SER A 661 -29.61 -0.46 6.10
CA SER A 661 -28.41 -0.08 6.86
C SER A 661 -27.19 -0.53 6.08
N ALA A 662 -26.10 0.24 6.10
CA ALA A 662 -24.82 -0.25 5.60
C ALA A 662 -24.39 -1.46 6.44
N SER A 663 -24.18 -2.60 5.80
CA SER A 663 -23.83 -3.87 6.43
C SER A 663 -22.58 -4.44 5.77
N PHE A 664 -21.50 -4.57 6.54
CA PHE A 664 -20.23 -5.12 6.08
C PHE A 664 -19.87 -6.28 7.00
N ASN A 665 -19.53 -7.42 6.41
CA ASN A 665 -19.53 -8.74 7.03
C ASN A 665 -18.37 -9.58 6.48
N ILE A 666 -17.14 -9.30 6.92
CA ILE A 666 -16.01 -10.21 6.73
C ILE A 666 -16.04 -11.24 7.86
N ASP A 667 -16.55 -12.43 7.54
CA ASP A 667 -16.76 -13.60 8.41
C ASP A 667 -17.46 -13.32 9.77
N GLY A 668 -18.17 -12.19 9.88
CA GLY A 668 -18.98 -11.80 11.04
C GLY A 668 -18.60 -10.48 11.73
N SER A 669 -17.44 -9.87 11.46
CA SER A 669 -17.11 -8.56 12.08
C SER A 669 -16.04 -7.73 11.33
N SER A 670 -15.86 -6.48 11.77
CA SER A 670 -15.03 -5.42 11.16
C SER A 670 -15.52 -4.91 9.79
N SER A 671 -15.13 -3.69 9.39
CA SER A 671 -15.88 -2.86 8.42
C SER A 671 -15.07 -2.31 7.22
N PHE A 672 -15.80 -1.68 6.28
CA PHE A 672 -15.39 -1.10 4.99
C PHE A 672 -14.10 -0.26 5.00
N GLN A 673 -13.74 0.35 6.14
CA GLN A 673 -12.49 1.10 6.30
C GLN A 673 -11.22 0.27 5.99
N GLN A 674 -11.22 -1.04 6.28
CA GLN A 674 -10.07 -1.91 6.03
C GLN A 674 -9.82 -2.18 4.53
N LEU A 675 -10.85 -2.06 3.68
CA LEU A 675 -10.73 -2.24 2.23
C LEU A 675 -10.10 -1.02 1.54
N ILE A 676 -10.32 0.18 2.07
CA ILE A 676 -9.81 1.45 1.52
C ILE A 676 -8.38 1.72 1.97
N ASN A 677 -8.05 1.38 3.22
CA ASN A 677 -6.76 1.73 3.84
C ASN A 677 -5.61 0.75 3.55
N SER A 678 -5.82 -0.33 2.79
CA SER A 678 -4.77 -1.31 2.44
C SER A 678 -3.79 -0.83 1.36
N SER A 679 -3.57 0.48 1.25
CA SER A 679 -2.82 1.17 0.20
C SER A 679 -1.48 1.76 0.69
N VAL A 680 -0.85 1.16 1.71
CA VAL A 680 0.43 1.64 2.27
C VAL A 680 1.54 0.57 2.22
N ARG A 681 2.39 0.71 1.19
CA ARG A 681 3.83 0.38 1.17
C ARG A 681 4.27 -1.08 1.43
N SER A 682 4.22 -1.87 0.37
CA SER A 682 5.36 -2.61 -0.26
C SER A 682 6.35 -3.50 0.54
N ALA A 683 6.49 -3.41 1.87
CA ALA A 683 7.43 -4.24 2.63
C ALA A 683 6.87 -5.64 2.98
N ALA A 684 5.54 -5.76 3.14
CA ALA A 684 4.87 -7.01 3.50
C ALA A 684 4.81 -8.04 2.34
N LEU A 685 4.92 -7.59 1.09
CA LEU A 685 4.70 -8.42 -0.11
C LEU A 685 5.72 -9.54 -0.33
N LYS A 686 6.77 -9.65 0.50
CA LYS A 686 7.68 -10.81 0.50
C LYS A 686 7.08 -12.10 1.06
N ASN A 687 5.98 -12.01 1.80
CA ASN A 687 5.11 -13.16 2.10
C ASN A 687 3.70 -12.76 1.66
N LYS A 688 3.21 -13.36 0.55
CA LYS A 688 1.86 -13.10 0.01
C LYS A 688 0.84 -13.15 1.17
N PRO A 689 0.08 -12.07 1.46
CA PRO A 689 -1.00 -12.15 2.44
C PRO A 689 -2.03 -13.16 1.96
N ASP A 690 -2.57 -13.98 2.86
CA ASP A 690 -3.42 -15.10 2.45
C ASP A 690 -4.81 -14.63 2.04
N LEU A 691 -4.98 -14.36 0.74
CA LEU A 691 -6.25 -13.95 0.14
C LEU A 691 -7.38 -14.95 0.41
N ARG A 692 -7.06 -16.24 0.68
CA ARG A 692 -8.02 -17.28 1.06
C ARG A 692 -8.65 -17.03 2.43
N GLN A 693 -7.98 -16.26 3.31
CA GLN A 693 -8.50 -15.86 4.62
C GLN A 693 -9.19 -14.49 4.57
N LEU A 694 -8.79 -13.59 3.65
CA LEU A 694 -9.34 -12.25 3.54
C LEU A 694 -10.76 -12.22 2.94
N PHE A 695 -11.04 -13.13 2.00
CA PHE A 695 -12.27 -13.11 1.20
C PHE A 695 -13.28 -14.24 1.47
N ASN A 696 -12.97 -15.24 2.30
CA ASN A 696 -13.89 -16.37 2.53
C ASN A 696 -15.18 -15.92 3.26
N ASN A 697 -16.36 -16.06 2.63
CA ASN A 697 -17.65 -15.54 3.12
C ASN A 697 -17.66 -14.02 3.37
N ALA A 698 -16.70 -13.29 2.80
CA ALA A 698 -16.57 -11.85 2.95
C ALA A 698 -17.62 -11.12 2.11
N SER A 699 -18.63 -10.55 2.75
CA SER A 699 -19.74 -9.86 2.07
C SER A 699 -19.88 -8.42 2.57
N PHE A 700 -20.30 -7.50 1.70
CA PHE A 700 -20.70 -6.16 2.12
C PHE A 700 -21.75 -5.53 1.23
N LEU A 701 -22.47 -4.57 1.79
CA LEU A 701 -23.57 -3.84 1.18
C LEU A 701 -23.57 -2.42 1.76
N VAL A 702 -23.31 -1.42 0.91
CA VAL A 702 -23.25 0.01 1.24
C VAL A 702 -24.25 0.76 0.35
N PRO A 703 -25.44 1.09 0.87
CA PRO A 703 -26.43 1.91 0.17
C PRO A 703 -25.93 3.35 0.03
N LEU A 704 -26.02 3.89 -1.19
CA LEU A 704 -25.40 5.18 -1.54
C LEU A 704 -26.34 6.38 -1.41
N ASN A 705 -27.64 6.15 -1.16
CA ASN A 705 -28.67 7.14 -0.76
C ASN A 705 -28.55 8.52 -1.45
N LEU A 706 -28.50 8.54 -2.78
CA LEU A 706 -28.25 9.75 -3.58
C LEU A 706 -29.48 10.68 -3.74
N SER A 707 -30.62 10.37 -3.11
CA SER A 707 -31.86 11.15 -3.23
C SER A 707 -31.97 12.23 -2.15
N GLY A 708 -31.82 13.49 -2.55
CA GLY A 708 -32.45 14.60 -1.84
C GLY A 708 -33.98 14.54 -1.97
N GLU A 709 -34.72 15.13 -1.02
CA GLU A 709 -36.19 15.11 -1.04
C GLU A 709 -36.75 15.80 -2.30
N GLY A 710 -37.60 15.11 -3.06
CA GLY A 710 -38.38 15.73 -4.14
C GLY A 710 -38.90 14.83 -5.26
N TYR A 711 -38.15 13.79 -5.67
CA TYR A 711 -38.51 12.97 -6.84
C TYR A 711 -38.82 11.51 -6.48
N GLY A 712 -40.12 11.19 -6.45
CA GLY A 712 -40.59 9.81 -6.31
C GLY A 712 -40.23 8.96 -7.53
N GLY A 713 -39.31 8.01 -7.34
CA GLY A 713 -38.82 7.08 -8.38
C GLY A 713 -37.30 6.92 -8.44
N ALA A 714 -36.52 7.73 -7.73
CA ALA A 714 -35.06 7.67 -7.75
C ALA A 714 -34.50 6.47 -6.94
N SER A 715 -34.34 5.35 -7.63
CA SER A 715 -33.72 4.08 -7.22
C SER A 715 -32.56 4.17 -6.21
N ASN A 716 -32.62 3.37 -5.13
CA ASN A 716 -31.54 3.22 -4.15
C ASN A 716 -30.34 2.46 -4.76
N MET A 717 -29.32 3.19 -5.23
CA MET A 717 -28.05 2.60 -5.65
C MET A 717 -27.34 1.94 -4.48
N THR A 718 -26.82 0.72 -4.70
CA THR A 718 -26.14 -0.09 -3.69
C THR A 718 -24.80 -0.57 -4.22
N LEU A 719 -23.72 -0.16 -3.55
CA LEU A 719 -22.41 -0.78 -3.72
C LEU A 719 -22.36 -2.06 -2.87
N TRP A 720 -21.75 -3.13 -3.37
CA TRP A 720 -21.63 -4.39 -2.65
C TRP A 720 -20.32 -5.11 -2.98
N GLY A 721 -20.00 -6.13 -2.20
CA GLY A 721 -18.99 -7.12 -2.53
C GLY A 721 -19.29 -8.47 -1.91
N SER A 722 -18.74 -9.53 -2.48
CA SER A 722 -18.87 -10.90 -1.99
C SER A 722 -17.62 -11.71 -2.36
N GLY A 723 -17.21 -12.63 -1.49
CA GLY A 723 -16.01 -13.44 -1.64
C GLY A 723 -16.26 -14.88 -1.24
N ASN A 724 -15.73 -15.79 -2.06
CA ASN A 724 -16.01 -17.22 -2.03
C ASN A 724 -14.73 -18.04 -2.23
N TYR A 725 -14.78 -19.29 -1.77
CA TYR A 725 -13.70 -20.26 -1.86
C TYR A 725 -14.26 -21.61 -2.31
N LEU A 726 -13.62 -22.26 -3.29
CA LEU A 726 -13.96 -23.61 -3.77
C LEU A 726 -12.70 -24.47 -3.86
N ASN A 727 -12.87 -25.79 -3.91
CA ASN A 727 -11.87 -26.76 -4.36
C ASN A 727 -12.55 -27.82 -5.25
N PHE A 728 -11.75 -28.62 -5.95
CA PHE A 728 -12.18 -29.80 -6.69
C PHE A 728 -11.11 -30.91 -6.69
N GLU A 729 -11.54 -32.14 -6.91
CA GLU A 729 -10.71 -33.29 -7.28
C GLU A 729 -11.29 -33.89 -8.57
N ASP A 730 -10.44 -34.21 -9.54
CA ASP A 730 -10.83 -34.76 -10.85
C ASP A 730 -9.76 -35.67 -11.45
N ASN A 731 -10.16 -36.69 -12.22
CA ASN A 731 -9.27 -37.44 -13.10
C ASN A 731 -9.82 -37.38 -14.52
N THR A 732 -9.24 -36.50 -15.34
CA THR A 732 -9.64 -36.29 -16.73
C THR A 732 -8.51 -36.69 -17.66
N SER A 733 -8.80 -37.58 -18.60
CA SER A 733 -7.88 -38.07 -19.65
C SER A 733 -6.51 -38.58 -19.15
N GLY A 734 -6.47 -39.16 -17.93
CA GLY A 734 -5.24 -39.69 -17.32
C GLY A 734 -4.41 -38.65 -16.56
N VAL A 735 -4.95 -37.45 -16.34
CA VAL A 735 -4.40 -36.44 -15.43
C VAL A 735 -5.24 -36.44 -14.15
N ASP A 736 -4.67 -36.98 -13.06
CA ASP A 736 -5.19 -36.75 -11.71
C ASP A 736 -4.93 -35.29 -11.33
N SER A 737 -5.93 -34.59 -10.77
CA SER A 737 -5.78 -33.20 -10.34
C SER A 737 -6.57 -32.87 -9.08
N THR A 738 -5.99 -31.98 -8.27
CA THR A 738 -6.59 -31.45 -7.04
C THR A 738 -6.40 -29.93 -7.04
N GLY A 739 -7.48 -29.18 -7.16
CA GLY A 739 -7.43 -27.73 -7.35
C GLY A 739 -8.27 -26.93 -6.37
N LYS A 740 -7.85 -25.69 -6.14
CA LYS A 740 -8.43 -24.72 -5.21
C LYS A 740 -8.62 -23.38 -5.90
N VAL A 741 -9.74 -22.70 -5.65
CA VAL A 741 -10.05 -21.40 -6.27
C VAL A 741 -10.58 -20.41 -5.22
N VAL A 742 -9.93 -19.26 -5.12
CA VAL A 742 -10.49 -18.05 -4.50
C VAL A 742 -11.12 -17.20 -5.58
N GLY A 743 -12.26 -16.58 -5.29
CA GLY A 743 -12.73 -15.44 -6.07
C GLY A 743 -13.48 -14.43 -5.23
N ALA A 744 -13.34 -13.16 -5.60
CA ALA A 744 -14.04 -12.05 -4.97
C ALA A 744 -14.60 -11.12 -6.04
N SER A 745 -15.83 -10.67 -5.84
CA SER A 745 -16.52 -9.73 -6.72
C SER A 745 -16.90 -8.48 -5.93
N ILE A 746 -16.76 -7.31 -6.55
CA ILE A 746 -17.24 -6.02 -6.06
C ILE A 746 -18.13 -5.44 -7.15
N GLY A 747 -19.35 -5.03 -6.81
CA GLY A 747 -20.30 -4.54 -7.79
C GLY A 747 -21.16 -3.39 -7.30
N ILE A 748 -21.93 -2.85 -8.24
CA ILE A 748 -22.89 -1.79 -7.99
C ILE A 748 -24.15 -2.08 -8.78
N ASP A 749 -25.30 -2.00 -8.11
CA ASP A 749 -26.61 -2.12 -8.73
C ASP A 749 -27.57 -1.03 -8.27
N THR A 750 -28.70 -0.97 -8.96
CA THR A 750 -29.82 -0.13 -8.61
C THR A 750 -31.13 -0.83 -8.92
N ARG A 751 -32.15 -0.55 -8.10
CA ARG A 751 -33.50 -1.13 -8.23
C ARG A 751 -34.37 -0.20 -9.10
N LEU A 752 -34.30 -0.41 -10.42
CA LEU A 752 -34.95 0.41 -11.45
C LEU A 752 -36.48 0.47 -11.28
N GLU A 753 -37.09 -0.66 -10.92
CA GLU A 753 -38.49 -0.75 -10.50
C GLU A 753 -38.57 -1.67 -9.28
N LYS A 754 -39.73 -1.72 -8.60
CA LYS A 754 -39.97 -2.65 -7.48
C LYS A 754 -39.51 -4.07 -7.81
N ASP A 755 -39.75 -4.53 -9.03
CA ASP A 755 -39.53 -5.91 -9.43
C ASP A 755 -38.32 -6.08 -10.39
N LEU A 756 -37.52 -5.03 -10.62
CA LEU A 756 -36.35 -5.03 -11.54
C LEU A 756 -35.08 -4.45 -10.89
N VAL A 757 -33.99 -5.20 -10.95
CA VAL A 757 -32.63 -4.81 -10.51
C VAL A 757 -31.66 -4.94 -11.68
N ALA A 758 -30.77 -3.96 -11.85
CA ALA A 758 -29.69 -4.01 -12.83
C ALA A 758 -28.39 -3.43 -12.26
N GLY A 759 -27.25 -3.95 -12.68
CA GLY A 759 -25.95 -3.54 -12.16
C GLY A 759 -24.76 -4.08 -12.96
N ALA A 760 -23.57 -3.90 -12.39
CA ALA A 760 -22.34 -4.51 -12.90
C ALA A 760 -21.39 -4.84 -11.75
N ALA A 761 -20.64 -5.92 -11.89
CA ALA A 761 -19.58 -6.33 -10.96
C ALA A 761 -18.21 -6.43 -11.66
N LEU A 762 -17.16 -6.12 -10.94
CA LEU A 762 -15.79 -6.54 -11.24
C LEU A 762 -15.49 -7.78 -10.38
N SER A 763 -14.93 -8.83 -10.96
CA SER A 763 -14.61 -10.08 -10.27
C SER A 763 -13.16 -10.49 -10.56
N TYR A 764 -12.43 -10.84 -9.50
CA TYR A 764 -11.10 -11.41 -9.54
C TYR A 764 -11.15 -12.85 -9.04
N SER A 765 -10.45 -13.78 -9.69
CA SER A 765 -10.21 -15.12 -9.17
C SER A 765 -8.76 -15.56 -9.33
N GLN A 766 -8.33 -16.43 -8.42
CA GLN A 766 -7.08 -17.17 -8.52
C GLN A 766 -7.35 -18.64 -8.18
N GLY A 767 -7.17 -19.48 -9.18
CA GLY A 767 -7.18 -20.93 -9.09
C GLY A 767 -5.75 -21.50 -9.10
N GLU A 768 -5.54 -22.60 -8.38
CA GLU A 768 -4.27 -23.31 -8.25
C GLU A 768 -4.57 -24.81 -8.15
N ALA A 769 -4.13 -25.60 -9.13
CA ALA A 769 -4.33 -27.04 -9.19
C ALA A 769 -3.01 -27.81 -9.28
N ASP A 770 -2.78 -28.69 -8.31
CA ASP A 770 -1.73 -29.69 -8.40
C ASP A 770 -2.20 -30.81 -9.33
N TYR A 771 -1.33 -31.29 -10.21
CA TYR A 771 -1.65 -32.31 -11.20
C TYR A 771 -0.58 -33.42 -11.27
N THR A 772 -1.01 -34.61 -11.65
CA THR A 772 -0.18 -35.81 -11.83
C THR A 772 -0.59 -36.53 -13.12
N ASN A 773 0.37 -36.74 -14.02
CA ASN A 773 0.23 -37.48 -15.26
C ASN A 773 1.41 -38.47 -15.38
N ALA A 774 1.30 -39.50 -16.21
CA ALA A 774 2.29 -40.55 -16.41
C ALA A 774 3.62 -40.02 -17.01
N GLY A 775 4.49 -39.47 -16.16
CA GLY A 775 5.78 -38.87 -16.52
C GLY A 775 5.94 -37.39 -16.16
N ALA A 776 4.92 -36.74 -15.60
CA ALA A 776 5.02 -35.36 -15.13
C ALA A 776 4.05 -35.07 -13.98
N ASN A 777 4.60 -34.57 -12.86
CA ASN A 777 3.85 -34.01 -11.75
C ASN A 777 4.06 -32.49 -11.76
N GLY A 778 3.08 -31.69 -11.33
CA GLY A 778 3.22 -30.23 -11.38
C GLY A 778 2.10 -29.46 -10.70
N THR A 779 2.14 -28.14 -10.87
CA THR A 779 1.11 -27.21 -10.39
C THR A 779 0.76 -26.24 -11.52
N LEU A 780 -0.53 -26.03 -11.75
CA LEU A 780 -1.08 -25.09 -12.73
C LEU A 780 -1.88 -24.01 -11.99
N ILE A 781 -1.56 -22.74 -12.23
CA ILE A 781 -2.20 -21.57 -11.60
C ILE A 781 -2.92 -20.80 -12.69
N ASN A 782 -4.18 -20.43 -12.48
CA ASN A 782 -4.90 -19.52 -13.37
C ASN A 782 -5.41 -18.32 -12.58
N THR A 783 -5.11 -17.11 -13.04
CA THR A 783 -5.54 -15.86 -12.40
C THR A 783 -6.33 -15.04 -13.40
N LEU A 784 -7.56 -14.65 -13.06
CA LEU A 784 -8.51 -13.99 -13.96
C LEU A 784 -9.08 -12.71 -13.32
N THR A 785 -9.25 -11.66 -14.13
CA THR A 785 -10.00 -10.45 -13.79
C THR A 785 -11.07 -10.20 -14.85
N SER A 786 -12.33 -10.04 -14.43
CA SER A 786 -13.48 -9.98 -15.35
C SER A 786 -14.55 -8.97 -14.91
N ILE A 787 -15.20 -8.34 -15.87
CA ILE A 787 -16.36 -7.46 -15.67
C ILE A 787 -17.66 -8.18 -16.06
N HIS A 788 -18.70 -7.97 -15.27
CA HIS A 788 -19.98 -8.69 -15.31
C HIS A 788 -21.17 -7.73 -15.19
N PRO A 789 -21.66 -7.09 -16.26
CA PRO A 789 -23.00 -6.50 -16.30
C PRO A 789 -24.10 -7.55 -16.10
N TYR A 790 -25.07 -7.26 -15.23
CA TYR A 790 -26.14 -8.18 -14.84
C TYR A 790 -27.52 -7.53 -14.68
N VAL A 791 -28.56 -8.37 -14.75
CA VAL A 791 -29.96 -7.99 -14.56
C VAL A 791 -30.73 -9.10 -13.83
N GLY A 792 -31.70 -8.71 -12.99
CA GLY A 792 -32.59 -9.63 -12.27
C GLY A 792 -34.01 -9.09 -12.19
N TYR A 793 -35.01 -9.95 -12.44
CA TYR A 793 -36.42 -9.59 -12.50
C TYR A 793 -37.31 -10.56 -11.71
N GLN A 794 -38.18 -10.01 -10.86
CA GLN A 794 -39.17 -10.73 -10.07
C GLN A 794 -40.47 -10.84 -10.86
N LEU A 795 -40.87 -12.06 -11.22
CA LEU A 795 -42.07 -12.30 -12.04
C LEU A 795 -43.36 -12.03 -11.24
N PRO A 796 -44.40 -11.42 -11.85
CA PRO A 796 -45.67 -11.11 -11.18
C PRO A 796 -46.43 -12.34 -10.64
N GLU A 797 -46.27 -13.51 -11.27
CA GLU A 797 -46.91 -14.77 -10.85
C GLU A 797 -46.06 -15.61 -9.86
N GLY A 798 -45.05 -15.00 -9.25
CA GLY A 798 -44.06 -15.68 -8.41
C GLY A 798 -42.91 -16.32 -9.21
N GLY A 799 -41.73 -16.34 -8.60
CA GLY A 799 -40.47 -16.74 -9.25
C GLY A 799 -39.65 -15.58 -9.82
N ARG A 800 -38.40 -15.85 -10.18
CA ARG A 800 -37.39 -14.87 -10.63
C ARG A 800 -36.68 -15.37 -11.87
N VAL A 801 -36.14 -14.42 -12.64
CA VAL A 801 -35.16 -14.66 -13.70
C VAL A 801 -33.99 -13.71 -13.54
N TRP A 802 -32.77 -14.15 -13.84
CA TRP A 802 -31.57 -13.33 -13.82
C TRP A 802 -30.59 -13.73 -14.92
N GLY A 803 -29.69 -12.81 -15.29
CA GLY A 803 -28.62 -13.08 -16.24
C GLY A 803 -27.42 -12.13 -16.07
N THR A 804 -26.24 -12.61 -16.44
CA THR A 804 -24.96 -11.88 -16.42
C THR A 804 -24.10 -12.26 -17.63
N LEU A 805 -23.35 -11.30 -18.15
CA LEU A 805 -22.37 -11.47 -19.23
C LEU A 805 -20.98 -11.15 -18.71
N GLY A 806 -20.06 -12.11 -18.71
CA GLY A 806 -18.68 -11.93 -18.28
C GLY A 806 -17.73 -11.66 -19.46
N TYR A 807 -16.84 -10.68 -19.30
CA TYR A 807 -15.66 -10.51 -20.14
C TYR A 807 -14.44 -10.29 -19.25
N GLY A 808 -13.30 -10.91 -19.52
CA GLY A 808 -12.12 -10.78 -18.67
C GLY A 808 -10.81 -11.17 -19.32
N GLN A 809 -9.71 -10.87 -18.64
CA GLN A 809 -8.35 -11.23 -19.03
C GLN A 809 -7.55 -11.71 -17.81
N GLY A 810 -6.48 -12.45 -18.06
CA GLY A 810 -5.72 -13.11 -17.02
C GLY A 810 -4.49 -13.84 -17.54
N GLU A 811 -3.93 -14.72 -16.72
CA GLU A 811 -2.77 -15.55 -17.06
C GLU A 811 -2.98 -16.99 -16.57
N VAL A 812 -2.39 -17.96 -17.27
CA VAL A 812 -2.17 -19.32 -16.77
C VAL A 812 -0.67 -19.60 -16.66
N GLU A 813 -0.22 -19.96 -15.46
CA GLU A 813 1.11 -20.49 -15.16
C GLU A 813 1.05 -22.03 -15.11
N ILE A 814 2.01 -22.73 -15.71
CA ILE A 814 2.17 -24.18 -15.58
C ILE A 814 3.60 -24.47 -15.15
N SER A 815 3.77 -25.30 -14.13
CA SER A 815 5.07 -25.63 -13.54
C SER A 815 5.23 -27.14 -13.34
N LYS A 816 6.45 -27.66 -13.51
CA LYS A 816 6.77 -29.07 -13.26
C LYS A 816 7.43 -29.24 -11.89
N LYS A 817 6.90 -30.14 -11.06
CA LYS A 817 7.38 -30.41 -9.69
C LYS A 817 8.83 -30.92 -9.66
N ASP A 818 9.24 -31.61 -10.71
CA ASP A 818 10.58 -32.19 -10.87
C ASP A 818 11.60 -31.17 -11.42
N ASN A 819 11.14 -29.98 -11.84
CA ASN A 819 11.96 -28.84 -12.27
C ASN A 819 11.20 -27.52 -11.96
N PRO A 820 11.12 -27.09 -10.68
CA PRO A 820 10.20 -26.02 -10.27
C PRO A 820 10.56 -24.62 -10.79
N ASP A 821 11.76 -24.45 -11.36
CA ASP A 821 12.15 -23.23 -12.08
C ASP A 821 11.60 -23.20 -13.53
N ASP A 822 11.08 -24.32 -14.05
CA ASP A 822 10.41 -24.42 -15.35
C ASP A 822 8.94 -23.99 -15.27
N ILE A 823 8.73 -22.67 -15.15
CA ILE A 823 7.40 -22.04 -15.14
C ILE A 823 7.08 -21.48 -16.53
N ARG A 824 6.03 -22.01 -17.16
CA ARG A 824 5.51 -21.55 -18.46
C ARG A 824 4.29 -20.66 -18.22
N LYS A 825 4.30 -19.45 -18.77
CA LYS A 825 3.27 -18.42 -18.61
C LYS A 825 2.59 -18.16 -19.95
N ARG A 826 1.25 -18.09 -19.95
CA ARG A 826 0.45 -17.83 -21.16
C ARG A 826 -0.70 -16.89 -20.80
N ASP A 827 -0.86 -15.81 -21.57
CA ASP A 827 -1.99 -14.88 -21.42
C ASP A 827 -3.31 -15.60 -21.70
N THR A 828 -4.39 -15.15 -21.06
CA THR A 828 -5.73 -15.72 -21.22
C THR A 828 -6.82 -14.65 -21.34
N GLU A 829 -7.85 -14.93 -22.15
CA GLU A 829 -9.02 -14.08 -22.34
C GLU A 829 -10.30 -14.90 -22.11
N LEU A 830 -11.23 -14.36 -21.31
CA LEU A 830 -12.45 -15.02 -20.85
C LEU A 830 -13.68 -14.36 -21.43
N VAL A 831 -14.58 -15.16 -22.00
CA VAL A 831 -15.96 -14.78 -22.31
C VAL A 831 -16.92 -15.73 -21.60
N SER A 832 -17.93 -15.21 -20.89
CA SER A 832 -18.95 -16.04 -20.25
C SER A 832 -20.36 -15.45 -20.31
N LEU A 833 -21.35 -16.32 -20.20
CA LEU A 833 -22.77 -15.99 -20.12
C LEU A 833 -23.41 -16.94 -19.12
N ALA A 834 -24.01 -16.41 -18.06
CA ALA A 834 -24.80 -17.20 -17.13
C ALA A 834 -26.20 -16.61 -16.96
N PHE A 835 -27.20 -17.48 -16.87
CA PHE A 835 -28.58 -17.10 -16.62
C PHE A 835 -29.30 -18.17 -15.81
N GLY A 836 -30.22 -17.73 -14.95
CA GLY A 836 -30.96 -18.62 -14.06
C GLY A 836 -32.40 -18.18 -13.86
N ALA A 837 -33.22 -19.12 -13.44
CA ALA A 837 -34.61 -18.91 -13.10
C ALA A 837 -34.99 -19.76 -11.88
N ASN A 838 -35.87 -19.24 -11.03
CA ASN A 838 -36.51 -20.04 -10.00
C ASN A 838 -38.01 -19.73 -9.91
N ARG A 839 -38.84 -20.69 -9.51
CA ARG A 839 -40.28 -20.47 -9.29
C ARG A 839 -40.80 -21.35 -8.17
N GLU A 840 -41.55 -20.76 -7.26
CA GLU A 840 -42.38 -21.53 -6.31
C GLU A 840 -43.49 -22.24 -7.08
N LEU A 841 -43.51 -23.58 -7.01
CA LEU A 841 -44.52 -24.42 -7.63
C LEU A 841 -45.77 -24.54 -6.76
N SER A 842 -45.59 -24.51 -5.44
CA SER A 842 -46.65 -24.58 -4.44
C SER A 842 -46.14 -24.17 -3.06
N SER A 843 -47.03 -23.64 -2.22
CA SER A 843 -46.79 -23.44 -0.79
C SER A 843 -48.07 -23.75 -0.01
N SER A 844 -47.97 -24.49 1.09
CA SER A 844 -49.13 -24.92 1.90
C SER A 844 -48.72 -25.29 3.32
N ALA A 845 -49.60 -25.03 4.29
CA ALA A 845 -49.46 -25.52 5.66
C ALA A 845 -49.86 -27.00 5.81
N ASP A 846 -50.72 -27.51 4.92
CA ASP A 846 -51.39 -28.82 5.05
C ASP A 846 -50.57 -30.00 4.52
N TRP A 847 -49.39 -29.73 3.94
CA TRP A 847 -48.51 -30.75 3.34
C TRP A 847 -47.83 -31.68 4.36
N LEU A 848 -47.77 -31.27 5.63
CA LEU A 848 -47.23 -32.05 6.74
C LEU A 848 -48.19 -31.94 7.93
N ASP A 849 -48.31 -32.99 8.73
CA ASP A 849 -49.09 -32.99 9.98
C ASP A 849 -48.27 -32.29 11.11
N ARG A 850 -47.89 -31.03 10.87
CA ARG A 850 -47.05 -30.19 11.74
C ARG A 850 -47.28 -28.70 11.43
N PRO A 851 -47.35 -27.81 12.45
CA PRO A 851 -47.46 -26.37 12.21
C PRO A 851 -46.31 -25.82 11.36
N GLY A 852 -46.63 -24.90 10.45
CA GLY A 852 -45.66 -24.23 9.58
C GLY A 852 -46.18 -24.07 8.16
N THR A 853 -45.27 -23.86 7.22
CA THR A 853 -45.57 -23.77 5.79
C THR A 853 -44.50 -24.49 4.99
N THR A 854 -44.90 -25.45 4.16
CA THR A 854 -44.02 -26.16 3.22
C THR A 854 -44.14 -25.54 1.83
N THR A 855 -43.01 -25.08 1.29
CA THR A 855 -42.84 -24.55 -0.08
C THR A 855 -42.08 -25.56 -0.94
N LEU A 856 -42.50 -25.72 -2.19
CA LEU A 856 -41.78 -26.44 -3.24
C LEU A 856 -41.36 -25.45 -4.33
N ARG A 857 -40.08 -25.46 -4.71
CA ARG A 857 -39.46 -24.51 -5.65
C ARG A 857 -38.68 -25.26 -6.73
N LEU A 858 -38.95 -24.92 -7.99
CA LEU A 858 -38.12 -25.31 -9.13
C LEU A 858 -37.02 -24.26 -9.35
N LYS A 859 -35.83 -24.72 -9.75
CA LYS A 859 -34.71 -23.90 -10.20
C LYS A 859 -34.17 -24.41 -11.52
N GLY A 860 -33.68 -23.53 -12.37
CA GLY A 860 -32.84 -23.84 -13.52
C GLY A 860 -31.72 -22.82 -13.65
N GLU A 861 -30.54 -23.28 -14.07
CA GLU A 861 -29.37 -22.44 -14.25
C GLU A 861 -28.56 -22.95 -15.45
N VAL A 862 -28.03 -22.03 -16.24
CA VAL A 862 -27.09 -22.32 -17.32
C VAL A 862 -25.90 -21.36 -17.16
N SER A 863 -24.69 -21.91 -17.21
CA SER A 863 -23.45 -21.14 -17.27
C SER A 863 -22.64 -21.64 -18.46
N LEU A 864 -22.31 -20.73 -19.37
CA LEU A 864 -21.46 -20.97 -20.54
C LEU A 864 -20.20 -20.14 -20.36
N SER A 865 -19.03 -20.70 -20.67
CA SER A 865 -17.75 -20.01 -20.49
C SER A 865 -16.72 -20.56 -21.45
N ASN A 866 -15.98 -19.67 -22.11
CA ASN A 866 -14.83 -20.01 -22.95
C ASN A 866 -13.61 -19.23 -22.44
N ILE A 867 -12.45 -19.87 -22.42
CA ILE A 867 -11.16 -19.21 -22.21
C ILE A 867 -10.24 -19.46 -23.41
N GLU A 868 -9.79 -18.39 -24.05
CA GLU A 868 -8.68 -18.44 -24.99
C GLU A 868 -7.35 -18.35 -24.23
N VAL A 869 -6.34 -19.10 -24.68
CA VAL A 869 -5.01 -19.20 -24.07
C VAL A 869 -3.96 -18.93 -25.16
N GLY A 870 -3.25 -17.80 -25.07
CA GLY A 870 -2.24 -17.36 -26.03
C GLY A 870 -1.09 -18.35 -26.21
N GLU A 871 -0.32 -18.25 -27.30
CA GLU A 871 0.73 -19.22 -27.68
C GLU A 871 1.91 -19.26 -26.69
N ASP A 872 2.56 -20.43 -26.54
CA ASP A 872 3.89 -20.52 -25.91
C ASP A 872 4.96 -20.70 -26.99
N THR A 873 5.61 -19.58 -27.34
CA THR A 873 6.68 -19.52 -28.34
C THR A 873 7.97 -20.21 -27.91
N THR A 874 8.13 -20.54 -26.62
CA THR A 874 9.36 -21.16 -26.10
C THR A 874 9.45 -22.67 -26.41
N VAL A 875 8.29 -23.33 -26.58
CA VAL A 875 8.18 -24.74 -27.01
C VAL A 875 7.37 -24.91 -28.31
N ASN A 876 6.88 -23.82 -28.90
CA ASN A 876 5.94 -23.78 -30.02
C ASN A 876 4.59 -24.46 -29.70
N ALA A 877 4.03 -24.25 -28.51
CA ALA A 877 2.67 -24.69 -28.23
C ALA A 877 1.65 -23.69 -28.81
N PRO A 878 0.72 -24.13 -29.67
CA PRO A 878 -0.27 -23.25 -30.30
C PRO A 878 -1.26 -22.71 -29.27
N ALA A 879 -1.99 -21.66 -29.66
CA ALA A 879 -3.12 -21.15 -28.90
C ALA A 879 -4.18 -22.22 -28.70
N LEU A 880 -4.90 -22.16 -27.57
CA LEU A 880 -6.00 -23.07 -27.24
C LEU A 880 -7.25 -22.24 -26.92
N SER A 881 -8.43 -22.80 -27.18
CA SER A 881 -9.72 -22.27 -26.74
C SER A 881 -10.44 -23.40 -26.01
N ILE A 882 -10.85 -23.15 -24.77
CA ILE A 882 -11.32 -24.18 -23.84
C ILE A 882 -12.70 -23.76 -23.31
N ASP A 883 -13.70 -24.60 -23.57
CA ASP A 883 -15.07 -24.41 -23.07
C ASP A 883 -15.28 -25.04 -21.68
N ALA A 884 -16.17 -24.44 -20.91
CA ALA A 884 -16.52 -24.80 -19.53
C ALA A 884 -18.01 -24.52 -19.30
N ASN A 885 -18.85 -25.33 -19.95
CA ASN A 885 -20.31 -25.19 -19.91
C ASN A 885 -20.91 -26.04 -18.78
N ARG A 886 -22.05 -25.58 -18.26
CA ARG A 886 -22.83 -26.23 -17.20
C ARG A 886 -24.31 -25.93 -17.35
N TYR A 887 -25.13 -26.97 -17.30
CA TYR A 887 -26.60 -26.89 -17.37
C TYR A 887 -27.18 -27.58 -16.12
N ARG A 888 -28.13 -26.94 -15.44
CA ARG A 888 -28.68 -27.41 -14.16
C ARG A 888 -30.19 -27.24 -14.07
N ILE A 889 -30.87 -28.22 -13.49
CA ILE A 889 -32.27 -28.12 -13.06
C ILE A 889 -32.44 -28.79 -11.70
N ALA A 890 -33.10 -28.13 -10.74
CA ALA A 890 -33.22 -28.64 -9.38
C ALA A 890 -34.59 -28.38 -8.76
N LEU A 891 -35.03 -29.30 -7.90
CA LEU A 891 -36.27 -29.23 -7.15
C LEU A 891 -35.97 -29.16 -5.66
N GLU A 892 -36.46 -28.11 -5.01
CA GLU A 892 -36.24 -27.80 -3.59
C GLU A 892 -37.56 -27.86 -2.82
N ALA A 893 -37.59 -28.60 -1.71
CA ALA A 893 -38.64 -28.53 -0.70
C ALA A 893 -38.10 -27.86 0.57
N SER A 894 -38.80 -26.87 1.11
CA SER A 894 -38.45 -26.16 2.34
C SER A 894 -39.66 -26.04 3.26
N HIS A 895 -39.51 -26.28 4.57
CA HIS A 895 -40.60 -26.13 5.53
C HIS A 895 -40.22 -25.15 6.63
N LYS A 896 -41.03 -24.10 6.84
CA LYS A 896 -40.81 -23.07 7.86
C LYS A 896 -41.87 -23.12 8.95
N GLU A 897 -41.46 -23.37 10.19
CA GLU A 897 -42.30 -23.32 11.39
C GLU A 897 -41.92 -22.14 12.29
N MET A 898 -42.91 -21.53 12.95
CA MET A 898 -42.71 -20.60 14.07
C MET A 898 -43.11 -21.33 15.37
N LEU A 899 -42.14 -21.50 16.28
CA LEU A 899 -42.34 -22.17 17.56
C LEU A 899 -42.97 -21.22 18.59
N ALA A 900 -43.63 -21.78 19.61
CA ALA A 900 -44.38 -21.03 20.62
C ALA A 900 -43.52 -20.07 21.50
N ASN A 901 -42.19 -20.20 21.46
CA ASN A 901 -41.23 -19.29 22.10
C ASN A 901 -40.71 -18.18 21.15
N GLY A 902 -41.31 -18.04 19.96
CA GLY A 902 -40.92 -17.06 18.93
C GLY A 902 -39.71 -17.46 18.09
N ALA A 903 -39.11 -18.63 18.33
CA ALA A 903 -38.05 -19.16 17.46
C ALA A 903 -38.62 -19.61 16.10
N SER A 904 -37.83 -19.55 15.04
CA SER A 904 -38.19 -20.15 13.75
C SER A 904 -37.28 -21.33 13.39
N PHE A 905 -37.85 -22.25 12.62
CA PHE A 905 -37.26 -23.53 12.25
C PHE A 905 -37.50 -23.74 10.75
N ASN A 906 -36.43 -23.82 9.97
CA ASN A 906 -36.47 -23.81 8.51
C ASN A 906 -35.48 -24.82 7.89
N PRO A 907 -35.78 -26.13 7.92
CA PRO A 907 -35.14 -27.11 7.06
C PRO A 907 -35.51 -26.95 5.57
N SER A 908 -34.59 -27.32 4.68
CA SER A 908 -34.85 -27.54 3.26
C SER A 908 -34.00 -28.66 2.67
N LEU A 909 -34.50 -29.29 1.61
CA LEU A 909 -33.86 -30.37 0.86
C LEU A 909 -34.00 -30.05 -0.65
N GLU A 910 -32.94 -30.20 -1.41
CA GLU A 910 -32.88 -29.94 -2.85
C GLU A 910 -32.28 -31.13 -3.58
N LEU A 911 -32.90 -31.55 -4.68
CA LEU A 911 -32.43 -32.60 -5.57
C LEU A 911 -32.22 -31.98 -6.96
N GLY A 912 -30.99 -32.08 -7.48
CA GLY A 912 -30.59 -31.52 -8.77
C GLY A 912 -30.20 -32.59 -9.78
N LEU A 913 -30.47 -32.27 -11.06
CA LEU A 913 -29.87 -32.90 -12.23
C LEU A 913 -29.00 -31.86 -12.93
N ARG A 914 -27.82 -32.25 -13.39
CA ARG A 914 -26.92 -31.38 -14.13
C ARG A 914 -26.25 -32.08 -15.30
N TYR A 915 -25.69 -31.29 -16.20
CA TYR A 915 -24.79 -31.71 -17.26
C TYR A 915 -23.62 -30.72 -17.33
N ASP A 916 -22.40 -31.23 -17.18
CA ASP A 916 -21.15 -30.49 -17.41
C ASP A 916 -20.64 -30.80 -18.83
N ASP A 917 -20.15 -29.79 -19.54
CA ASP A 917 -19.74 -29.85 -20.95
C ASP A 917 -18.43 -29.05 -21.16
N ASP A 918 -17.52 -29.55 -22.00
CA ASP A 918 -16.20 -28.97 -22.30
C ASP A 918 -15.97 -28.66 -23.79
N GLY A 919 -17.05 -28.58 -24.58
CA GLY A 919 -16.98 -28.28 -26.01
C GLY A 919 -16.46 -29.43 -26.87
N GLY A 920 -16.15 -30.59 -26.27
CA GLY A 920 -15.61 -31.75 -26.98
C GLY A 920 -14.09 -31.70 -27.20
N ASN A 921 -13.35 -31.00 -26.34
CA ASN A 921 -11.89 -30.79 -26.44
C ASN A 921 -11.03 -32.06 -26.13
N ASN A 922 -11.52 -33.27 -26.46
CA ASN A 922 -10.92 -34.57 -26.16
C ASN A 922 -10.56 -34.81 -24.67
N SER A 923 -11.19 -34.05 -23.78
CA SER A 923 -11.22 -34.29 -22.35
C SER A 923 -12.42 -35.19 -22.01
N ASN A 924 -12.25 -36.13 -21.07
CA ASN A 924 -13.36 -36.93 -20.54
C ASN A 924 -14.13 -36.20 -19.40
N SER A 925 -14.07 -34.86 -19.33
CA SER A 925 -14.73 -34.09 -18.24
C SER A 925 -16.24 -33.88 -18.45
N SER A 926 -16.70 -33.93 -19.71
CA SER A 926 -18.13 -33.82 -20.07
C SER A 926 -18.96 -34.99 -19.51
N GLY A 927 -20.09 -34.70 -18.87
CA GLY A 927 -20.93 -35.73 -18.27
C GLY A 927 -22.20 -35.24 -17.54
N GLY A 928 -23.18 -36.12 -17.41
CA GLY A 928 -24.36 -35.92 -16.56
C GLY A 928 -24.09 -36.21 -15.08
N GLY A 929 -24.86 -35.56 -14.20
CA GLY A 929 -24.74 -35.73 -12.75
C GLY A 929 -26.04 -35.58 -11.97
N ILE A 930 -26.09 -36.18 -10.78
CA ILE A 930 -27.21 -36.11 -9.83
C ILE A 930 -26.69 -35.62 -8.48
N GLU A 931 -27.29 -34.57 -7.93
CA GLU A 931 -26.82 -33.92 -6.70
C GLU A 931 -27.94 -33.72 -5.67
N LEU A 932 -27.57 -33.63 -4.40
CA LEU A 932 -28.46 -33.50 -3.26
C LEU A 932 -27.92 -32.43 -2.31
N ALA A 933 -28.77 -31.54 -1.81
CA ALA A 933 -28.42 -30.58 -0.75
C ALA A 933 -29.47 -30.56 0.35
N ALA A 934 -29.04 -30.41 1.59
CA ALA A 934 -29.88 -30.30 2.78
C ALA A 934 -29.39 -29.14 3.64
N ASN A 935 -30.28 -28.21 3.97
CA ASN A 935 -30.00 -27.05 4.80
C ASN A 935 -30.94 -27.07 6.01
N TYR A 936 -30.43 -26.68 7.18
CA TYR A 936 -31.14 -26.53 8.42
C TYR A 936 -30.86 -25.13 8.97
N ARG A 937 -31.90 -24.30 9.15
CA ARG A 937 -31.82 -23.04 9.90
C ARG A 937 -32.71 -23.10 11.13
N TYR A 938 -32.18 -22.64 12.26
CA TYR A 938 -32.90 -22.37 13.49
C TYR A 938 -32.44 -21.02 14.05
N ASN A 939 -33.38 -20.17 14.44
CA ASN A 939 -33.07 -18.88 15.08
C ASN A 939 -34.05 -18.60 16.21
N ASN A 940 -33.62 -17.96 17.29
CA ASN A 940 -34.52 -17.61 18.39
C ASN A 940 -34.42 -16.15 18.89
N PRO A 941 -35.48 -15.61 19.54
CA PRO A 941 -35.50 -14.23 20.03
C PRO A 941 -34.51 -13.94 21.17
N ASN A 942 -33.84 -14.96 21.71
CA ASN A 942 -32.79 -14.84 22.72
C ASN A 942 -31.40 -14.80 22.08
N GLY A 943 -31.31 -14.57 20.77
CA GLY A 943 -30.07 -14.32 20.04
C GLY A 943 -29.21 -15.55 19.76
N LEU A 944 -29.79 -16.77 19.76
CA LEU A 944 -29.13 -17.97 19.25
C LEU A 944 -29.58 -18.23 17.80
N ASP A 945 -28.63 -18.16 16.87
CA ASP A 945 -28.74 -18.58 15.48
C ASP A 945 -27.90 -19.84 15.25
N VAL A 946 -28.50 -20.83 14.60
CA VAL A 946 -27.87 -22.09 14.20
C VAL A 946 -28.22 -22.38 12.75
N GLU A 947 -27.20 -22.45 11.91
CA GLU A 947 -27.29 -23.01 10.57
C GLU A 947 -26.42 -24.27 10.47
N LEU A 948 -26.90 -25.27 9.75
CA LEU A 948 -26.11 -26.40 9.27
C LEU A 948 -26.48 -26.59 7.79
N GLN A 949 -25.52 -26.82 6.92
CA GLN A 949 -25.83 -27.34 5.59
C GLN A 949 -24.90 -28.49 5.22
N VAL A 950 -25.46 -29.39 4.42
CA VAL A 950 -24.83 -30.58 3.83
C VAL A 950 -25.21 -30.58 2.35
N HIS A 951 -24.30 -30.99 1.47
CA HIS A 951 -24.64 -31.22 0.07
C HIS A 951 -23.71 -32.23 -0.57
N GLY A 952 -24.00 -32.65 -1.81
CA GLY A 952 -23.09 -33.38 -2.69
C GLY A 952 -23.69 -33.95 -3.98
N LEU A 953 -22.83 -34.08 -4.98
CA LEU A 953 -23.00 -34.83 -6.23
C LEU A 953 -22.87 -36.32 -5.92
N LEU A 954 -24.01 -37.03 -5.99
CA LEU A 954 -24.14 -38.45 -5.69
C LEU A 954 -23.57 -39.35 -6.79
N ALA A 955 -23.53 -38.86 -8.03
CA ALA A 955 -22.95 -39.52 -9.19
C ALA A 955 -22.63 -38.50 -10.29
N HIS A 956 -21.59 -38.78 -11.07
CA HIS A 956 -21.24 -38.11 -12.33
C HIS A 956 -20.85 -39.16 -13.38
N GLU A 957 -20.89 -38.83 -14.67
CA GLU A 957 -20.44 -39.72 -15.75
C GLU A 957 -18.91 -39.70 -15.96
N SER A 958 -18.21 -38.72 -15.37
CA SER A 958 -16.75 -38.68 -15.21
C SER A 958 -16.35 -38.96 -13.74
N ASP A 959 -15.06 -39.09 -13.45
CA ASP A 959 -14.57 -39.37 -12.08
C ASP A 959 -14.67 -38.19 -11.09
N TYR A 960 -15.24 -37.06 -11.53
CA TYR A 960 -15.52 -35.86 -10.74
C TYR A 960 -16.58 -36.12 -9.65
N LYS A 961 -16.30 -35.71 -8.41
CA LYS A 961 -17.14 -35.96 -7.21
C LYS A 961 -17.41 -34.65 -6.48
N GLU A 962 -18.56 -34.45 -5.82
CA GLU A 962 -18.81 -33.21 -5.03
C GLU A 962 -19.59 -33.44 -3.69
N TRP A 963 -19.30 -32.71 -2.59
CA TRP A 963 -20.04 -32.65 -1.29
C TRP A 963 -19.57 -31.51 -0.38
N GLY A 964 -20.25 -31.21 0.72
CA GLY A 964 -19.63 -30.41 1.77
C GLY A 964 -20.53 -30.22 2.98
N VAL A 965 -19.93 -30.05 4.16
CA VAL A 965 -20.63 -29.76 5.42
C VAL A 965 -20.09 -28.48 6.05
N SER A 966 -20.99 -27.61 6.50
CA SER A 966 -20.66 -26.58 7.50
C SER A 966 -21.71 -26.51 8.61
N GLY A 967 -21.32 -25.80 9.66
CA GLY A 967 -22.26 -25.12 10.53
C GLY A 967 -21.92 -23.65 10.73
N VAL A 968 -22.90 -22.90 11.17
CA VAL A 968 -22.76 -21.60 11.83
C VAL A 968 -23.53 -21.69 13.14
N VAL A 969 -22.88 -21.43 14.27
CA VAL A 969 -23.53 -21.26 15.56
C VAL A 969 -23.12 -19.91 16.10
N LYS A 970 -24.07 -18.97 16.16
CA LYS A 970 -23.88 -17.62 16.69
C LYS A 970 -24.80 -17.42 17.89
N TYR A 971 -24.25 -16.89 18.98
CA TYR A 971 -25.03 -16.49 20.15
C TYR A 971 -24.67 -15.08 20.57
N GLN A 972 -25.67 -14.24 20.81
CA GLN A 972 -25.50 -12.90 21.36
C GLN A 972 -26.60 -12.63 22.40
N ALA A 973 -26.20 -12.37 23.65
CA ALA A 973 -27.12 -12.34 24.78
C ALA A 973 -28.20 -11.24 24.75
N ASN A 974 -28.08 -10.24 23.87
CA ASN A 974 -29.11 -9.23 23.57
C ASN A 974 -28.71 -8.37 22.35
N ASN A 975 -29.69 -7.63 21.82
CA ASN A 975 -29.56 -6.77 20.64
C ASN A 975 -28.73 -5.49 20.86
N SER A 976 -28.24 -5.20 22.07
CA SER A 976 -27.27 -4.12 22.32
C SER A 976 -25.82 -4.62 22.36
N GLY A 977 -25.59 -5.90 22.11
CA GLY A 977 -24.27 -6.53 22.08
C GLY A 977 -23.62 -6.73 23.45
N GLN A 978 -24.34 -6.44 24.54
CA GLN A 978 -23.83 -6.57 25.90
C GLN A 978 -23.95 -8.02 26.41
N GLY A 979 -23.02 -8.44 27.26
CA GLY A 979 -22.97 -9.82 27.76
C GLY A 979 -22.28 -10.79 26.79
N LEU A 980 -22.52 -12.09 26.97
CA LEU A 980 -21.83 -13.14 26.22
C LEU A 980 -22.14 -13.07 24.72
N TRP A 981 -21.08 -13.14 23.93
CA TRP A 981 -21.08 -13.34 22.49
C TRP A 981 -20.24 -14.59 22.13
N LEU A 982 -20.70 -15.37 21.16
CA LEU A 982 -20.03 -16.56 20.66
C LEU A 982 -20.29 -16.69 19.15
N SER A 983 -19.25 -17.02 18.38
CA SER A 983 -19.34 -17.49 17.01
C SER A 983 -18.55 -18.79 16.85
N LEU A 984 -19.13 -19.77 16.17
CA LEU A 984 -18.55 -21.08 15.90
C LEU A 984 -18.91 -21.46 14.47
N THR A 985 -17.91 -21.54 13.60
CA THR A 985 -18.04 -21.75 12.16
C THR A 985 -17.19 -22.96 11.73
N PRO A 986 -17.63 -24.20 12.02
CA PRO A 986 -16.97 -25.42 11.54
C PRO A 986 -17.31 -25.70 10.08
N SER A 987 -16.35 -26.18 9.30
CA SER A 987 -16.62 -26.73 7.97
C SER A 987 -15.62 -27.81 7.56
N PHE A 988 -16.10 -28.80 6.81
CA PHE A 988 -15.36 -29.99 6.44
C PHE A 988 -15.83 -30.60 5.12
N GLY A 989 -14.86 -31.16 4.39
CA GLY A 989 -15.01 -31.84 3.10
C GLY A 989 -13.72 -31.62 2.30
N ASN A 990 -13.77 -31.84 0.99
CA ASN A 990 -12.75 -31.23 0.13
C ASN A 990 -12.99 -29.73 -0.01
N THR A 991 -14.06 -29.16 0.56
CA THR A 991 -14.51 -27.78 0.35
C THR A 991 -15.27 -27.23 1.55
N PRO A 992 -14.69 -26.28 2.28
CA PRO A 992 -15.28 -25.81 3.54
C PRO A 992 -15.82 -24.36 3.46
N GLY A 993 -15.96 -23.79 2.25
CA GLY A 993 -16.14 -22.35 2.05
C GLY A 993 -17.58 -21.88 2.18
N ASN A 994 -18.38 -22.15 1.13
CA ASN A 994 -19.51 -21.31 0.76
C ASN A 994 -20.83 -21.99 1.16
N VAL A 995 -21.19 -21.85 2.44
CA VAL A 995 -22.26 -22.64 3.05
C VAL A 995 -23.17 -21.72 3.89
N ALA A 996 -23.53 -20.59 3.29
CA ALA A 996 -24.39 -19.54 3.84
C ALA A 996 -25.42 -19.06 2.80
N ASP A 997 -24.98 -18.84 1.55
CA ASP A 997 -25.85 -18.87 0.37
C ASP A 997 -25.76 -20.23 -0.34
N ARG A 998 -26.60 -20.49 -1.34
CA ARG A 998 -26.97 -21.88 -1.71
C ARG A 998 -26.08 -22.54 -2.76
N THR A 999 -25.85 -23.85 -2.52
CA THR A 999 -25.43 -24.92 -3.46
C THR A 999 -24.19 -24.62 -4.29
N TRP A 1000 -22.98 -25.12 -3.93
CA TRP A 1000 -21.85 -25.46 -4.83
C TRP A 1000 -20.52 -25.84 -4.08
N ASP A 1001 -20.16 -27.12 -3.84
CA ASP A 1001 -18.85 -27.58 -3.24
C ASP A 1001 -18.63 -29.16 -3.18
N ASN A 1002 -17.40 -29.69 -2.86
CA ASN A 1002 -16.70 -31.01 -3.11
C ASN A 1002 -16.27 -32.00 -1.91
N ALA A 1003 -16.24 -33.38 -1.82
CA ALA A 1003 -16.55 -34.62 -2.57
C ALA A 1003 -17.51 -35.73 -1.94
N THR A 1004 -17.32 -36.40 -0.76
CA THR A 1004 -18.29 -37.41 -0.14
C THR A 1004 -17.99 -38.00 1.28
N ILE A 1005 -18.92 -38.77 1.93
CA ILE A 1005 -18.63 -39.81 2.99
C ILE A 1005 -18.72 -41.25 2.42
N THR A 1006 -17.58 -41.94 2.30
CA THR A 1006 -17.26 -43.28 2.87
C THR A 1006 -15.97 -43.82 2.24
N ASP A 1007 -15.02 -44.23 3.08
CA ASP A 1007 -13.82 -45.01 2.75
C ASP A 1007 -12.79 -44.40 1.76
N GLN A 1008 -11.76 -43.75 2.29
CA GLN A 1008 -10.41 -44.36 2.25
C GLN A 1008 -9.48 -43.77 3.33
N ILE A 1009 -8.62 -44.62 3.89
CA ILE A 1009 -7.69 -44.28 4.99
C ILE A 1009 -6.31 -43.78 4.47
N ASN A 1010 -6.13 -43.69 3.15
CA ASN A 1010 -4.83 -43.45 2.50
C ASN A 1010 -4.78 -42.14 1.67
N GLY A 1011 -4.40 -41.02 2.29
CA GLY A 1011 -3.59 -39.99 1.62
C GLY A 1011 -4.24 -38.74 1.02
N THR A 1012 -5.56 -38.61 0.90
CA THR A 1012 -6.22 -37.40 0.36
C THR A 1012 -6.44 -36.30 1.40
N THR A 1013 -6.12 -35.05 1.04
CA THR A 1013 -6.12 -33.90 1.95
C THR A 1013 -7.49 -33.21 2.05
N ASN A 1014 -8.43 -33.89 2.72
CA ASN A 1014 -9.68 -33.29 3.19
C ASN A 1014 -9.36 -32.00 3.98
N THR A 1015 -10.06 -30.90 3.70
CA THR A 1015 -9.81 -29.62 4.37
C THR A 1015 -10.74 -29.44 5.57
N LEU A 1016 -10.17 -29.39 6.78
CA LEU A 1016 -10.87 -29.03 8.00
C LEU A 1016 -10.66 -27.54 8.29
N ARG A 1017 -11.76 -26.80 8.44
CA ARG A 1017 -11.76 -25.45 8.99
C ARG A 1017 -12.63 -25.37 10.24
N LEU A 1018 -12.20 -24.55 11.19
CA LEU A 1018 -12.95 -24.24 12.39
C LEU A 1018 -12.57 -22.84 12.83
N ASN A 1019 -13.40 -21.85 12.51
CA ASN A 1019 -13.28 -20.51 13.08
C ASN A 1019 -14.13 -20.46 14.35
N THR A 1020 -13.55 -20.02 15.47
CA THR A 1020 -14.27 -19.85 16.74
C THR A 1020 -13.85 -18.58 17.42
N GLU A 1021 -14.81 -17.79 17.90
CA GLU A 1021 -14.55 -16.61 18.73
C GLU A 1021 -15.57 -16.53 19.87
N ILE A 1022 -15.10 -16.21 21.07
CA ILE A 1022 -15.91 -16.01 22.26
C ILE A 1022 -15.52 -14.67 22.89
N GLY A 1023 -16.51 -13.84 23.22
CA GLY A 1023 -16.30 -12.51 23.79
C GLY A 1023 -17.40 -12.10 24.76
N TYR A 1024 -17.20 -10.98 25.43
CA TYR A 1024 -18.18 -10.48 26.40
C TYR A 1024 -18.31 -8.96 26.31
N GLY A 1025 -19.44 -8.47 25.80
CA GLY A 1025 -19.71 -7.05 25.65
C GLY A 1025 -19.95 -6.36 26.99
N LEU A 1026 -19.10 -5.38 27.30
CA LEU A 1026 -19.15 -4.52 28.47
C LEU A 1026 -19.53 -3.10 28.05
N VAL A 1027 -20.13 -2.34 28.97
CA VAL A 1027 -20.23 -0.89 28.82
C VAL A 1027 -18.82 -0.32 28.77
N GLY A 1028 -18.49 0.43 27.72
CA GLY A 1028 -17.17 1.03 27.54
C GLY A 1028 -16.82 2.06 28.62
N PHE A 1029 -15.53 2.39 28.73
CA PHE A 1029 -15.03 3.28 29.79
C PHE A 1029 -15.78 4.61 29.82
N SER A 1030 -16.13 5.07 31.03
CA SER A 1030 -16.96 6.26 31.28
C SER A 1030 -18.34 6.26 30.61
N GLY A 1031 -18.86 5.09 30.21
CA GLY A 1031 -20.15 4.95 29.52
C GLY A 1031 -20.08 5.09 28.00
N LEU A 1032 -18.88 5.20 27.42
CA LEU A 1032 -18.69 5.40 25.99
C LEU A 1032 -18.68 4.07 25.23
N GLY A 1033 -19.85 3.69 24.71
CA GLY A 1033 -19.98 2.61 23.74
C GLY A 1033 -19.90 1.19 24.30
N LEU A 1034 -19.51 0.23 23.46
CA LEU A 1034 -19.46 -1.21 23.76
C LEU A 1034 -18.02 -1.72 23.65
N LEU A 1035 -17.45 -2.21 24.76
CA LEU A 1035 -16.13 -2.81 24.85
C LEU A 1035 -16.27 -4.33 24.99
N THR A 1036 -15.83 -5.09 23.99
CA THR A 1036 -15.92 -6.55 23.91
C THR A 1036 -14.51 -7.16 23.88
N PRO A 1037 -13.93 -7.53 25.03
CA PRO A 1037 -12.82 -8.47 25.09
C PRO A 1037 -13.23 -9.81 24.48
N TYR A 1038 -12.33 -10.43 23.74
CA TYR A 1038 -12.58 -11.68 23.04
C TYR A 1038 -11.32 -12.57 22.96
N ALA A 1039 -11.54 -13.86 22.74
CA ALA A 1039 -10.54 -14.83 22.38
C ALA A 1039 -11.06 -15.69 21.23
N GLY A 1040 -10.17 -16.19 20.38
CA GLY A 1040 -10.55 -17.00 19.23
C GLY A 1040 -9.52 -18.08 18.89
N LEU A 1041 -9.99 -19.10 18.17
CA LEU A 1041 -9.20 -20.18 17.62
C LEU A 1041 -9.70 -20.46 16.21
N ASN A 1042 -8.84 -20.21 15.23
CA ASN A 1042 -9.07 -20.48 13.82
C ASN A 1042 -8.14 -21.61 13.38
N ILE A 1043 -8.70 -22.76 13.03
CA ILE A 1043 -7.98 -23.93 12.50
C ILE A 1043 -8.18 -23.98 10.97
N THR A 1044 -7.13 -24.30 10.24
CA THR A 1044 -7.18 -24.71 8.83
C THR A 1044 -6.12 -25.77 8.59
N ASN A 1045 -6.54 -27.04 8.54
CA ASN A 1045 -5.65 -28.21 8.55
C ASN A 1045 -4.61 -28.09 9.69
N ASP A 1046 -3.31 -28.30 9.41
CA ASP A 1046 -2.22 -28.20 10.40
C ASP A 1046 -1.89 -26.77 10.87
N ILE A 1047 -2.64 -25.76 10.43
CA ILE A 1047 -2.45 -24.36 10.83
C ILE A 1047 -3.44 -24.01 11.93
N HIS A 1048 -2.93 -23.68 13.11
CA HIS A 1048 -3.71 -23.23 14.27
C HIS A 1048 -3.38 -21.77 14.59
N THR A 1049 -4.36 -20.88 14.48
CA THR A 1049 -4.22 -19.46 14.85
C THR A 1049 -5.03 -19.18 16.10
N TYR A 1050 -4.36 -18.74 17.17
CA TYR A 1050 -4.98 -18.37 18.44
C TYR A 1050 -5.00 -16.84 18.55
N ASN A 1051 -6.19 -16.27 18.73
CA ASN A 1051 -6.43 -14.83 18.85
C ASN A 1051 -6.79 -14.49 20.31
N ILE A 1052 -6.28 -13.38 20.83
CA ILE A 1052 -6.83 -12.71 22.03
C ILE A 1052 -6.88 -11.21 21.79
N GLY A 1053 -7.93 -10.52 22.21
CA GLY A 1053 -8.05 -9.09 21.92
C GLY A 1053 -9.24 -8.38 22.56
N THR A 1054 -9.49 -7.16 22.09
CA THR A 1054 -10.60 -6.28 22.49
C THR A 1054 -11.09 -5.49 21.30
N HIS A 1055 -12.39 -5.58 20.99
CA HIS A 1055 -13.10 -4.64 20.13
C HIS A 1055 -13.77 -3.57 20.99
N TRP A 1056 -13.71 -2.29 20.65
CA TRP A 1056 -14.37 -1.20 21.37
C TRP A 1056 -15.05 -0.25 20.38
N ALA A 1057 -16.35 -0.45 20.19
CA ALA A 1057 -17.21 0.46 19.45
C ALA A 1057 -17.54 1.66 20.34
N ILE A 1058 -16.68 2.68 20.33
CA ILE A 1058 -16.78 3.90 21.14
C ILE A 1058 -18.00 4.73 20.71
N THR A 1059 -18.21 4.83 19.40
CA THR A 1059 -19.39 5.41 18.75
C THR A 1059 -19.74 4.58 17.50
N PRO A 1060 -20.92 4.76 16.87
CA PRO A 1060 -21.23 4.12 15.60
C PRO A 1060 -20.22 4.40 14.47
N ALA A 1061 -19.37 5.43 14.61
CA ALA A 1061 -18.34 5.83 13.65
C ALA A 1061 -16.91 5.78 14.23
N THR A 1062 -16.66 5.09 15.35
CA THR A 1062 -15.33 5.05 16.00
C THR A 1062 -15.11 3.72 16.71
N ASN A 1063 -14.14 2.91 16.24
CA ASN A 1063 -14.02 1.50 16.60
C ASN A 1063 -12.56 1.09 16.84
N LEU A 1064 -12.09 1.17 18.08
CA LEU A 1064 -10.77 0.67 18.47
C LEU A 1064 -10.77 -0.87 18.46
N THR A 1065 -9.74 -1.50 17.91
CA THR A 1065 -9.47 -2.94 18.03
C THR A 1065 -8.00 -3.18 18.36
N LEU A 1066 -7.75 -4.03 19.35
CA LEU A 1066 -6.42 -4.51 19.71
C LEU A 1066 -6.45 -6.04 19.75
N THR A 1067 -5.60 -6.70 18.97
CA THR A 1067 -5.56 -8.17 18.89
C THR A 1067 -4.12 -8.67 18.86
N ALA A 1068 -3.81 -9.69 19.66
CA ALA A 1068 -2.59 -10.47 19.59
C ALA A 1068 -2.89 -11.84 18.98
N HIS A 1069 -2.10 -12.24 17.98
CA HIS A 1069 -2.24 -13.51 17.29
C HIS A 1069 -1.01 -14.39 17.54
N ARG A 1070 -1.24 -15.67 17.78
CA ARG A 1070 -0.23 -16.73 17.74
C ARG A 1070 -0.62 -17.71 16.64
N GLN A 1071 0.04 -17.64 15.49
CA GLN A 1071 -0.12 -18.62 14.42
C GLN A 1071 0.91 -19.74 14.58
N GLN A 1072 0.47 -20.99 14.52
CA GLN A 1072 1.30 -22.18 14.53
C GLN A 1072 1.04 -23.02 13.28
N SER A 1073 2.10 -23.62 12.76
CA SER A 1073 2.12 -24.62 11.70
C SER A 1073 3.13 -25.72 12.09
N ALA A 1074 3.18 -26.84 11.35
CA ALA A 1074 4.12 -27.93 11.62
C ALA A 1074 5.59 -27.47 11.79
N ASN A 1075 6.03 -26.49 11.00
CA ASN A 1075 7.43 -26.04 10.94
C ASN A 1075 7.67 -24.60 11.45
N SER A 1076 6.65 -23.86 11.89
CA SER A 1076 6.85 -22.48 12.37
C SER A 1076 5.79 -21.99 13.36
N ILE A 1077 6.20 -21.07 14.23
CA ILE A 1077 5.31 -20.27 15.09
C ILE A 1077 5.57 -18.80 14.78
N LYS A 1078 4.50 -18.02 14.60
CA LYS A 1078 4.53 -16.56 14.40
C LYS A 1078 3.70 -15.88 15.49
N PHE A 1079 4.17 -14.73 15.94
CA PHE A 1079 3.42 -13.83 16.82
C PHE A 1079 3.20 -12.51 16.08
N LEU A 1080 1.97 -11.99 16.13
CA LEU A 1080 1.57 -10.73 15.48
C LEU A 1080 0.74 -9.91 16.48
N GLY A 1081 0.77 -8.59 16.35
CA GLY A 1081 -0.01 -7.66 17.16
C GLY A 1081 -0.64 -6.59 16.29
N ASP A 1082 -1.97 -6.64 16.18
CA ASP A 1082 -2.80 -5.71 15.43
C ASP A 1082 -3.34 -4.62 16.37
N PHE A 1083 -3.19 -3.35 15.98
CA PHE A 1083 -3.85 -2.20 16.61
C PHE A 1083 -4.53 -1.37 15.52
N LYS A 1084 -5.83 -1.11 15.68
CA LYS A 1084 -6.73 -0.46 14.71
C LYS A 1084 -7.62 0.53 15.47
N PHE A 1085 -7.94 1.69 14.89
CA PHE A 1085 -8.75 2.76 15.52
C PHE A 1085 -9.68 3.41 14.48
#